data_AF-A0A964W4M3-F1
#
_entry.id   AF-A0A964W4M3-F1
#
_cell.length_a   1.000
_cell.length_b   1.000
_cell.length_c   1.000
_cell.angle_alpha   90.00
_cell.angle_beta   90.00
_cell.angle_gamma   90.00
#
_symmetry.space_group_name_H-M   'P 1'
#
loop_
_entity.id
_entity.type
_entity.pdbx_description
1 polymer ?
#
loop_
_entity_poly.entity_id
_entity_poly.type
_entity_poly.pdbx_seq_one_letter_code
_entity_poly.pdbx_strand_id
1 'polypeptide(L)'
;MQLNLEQKKIIESKPNGHTLIKGVAGSGKTTVAVNKIPLLIRHYCVERDDKVLMATYNKSLSKFVAFIYENIKNEVNDQKSLFDENNEDKLEIKTIDSLMFYYFVQYKKKHKLKIEIASPKESQNALIDAIHYVANKYEDIKIIDPRFLQFIKEEILWIKSCNYLELQEYQSVDRVGRVRKVNNDGPQKLRKNSKQRNAIYEVLLKYNSNLEKINRLDFQDMSLLALNQARKNPINKYTHILIDESQDLTKVQLEFLKTLYNEKSYSSITFIADVAQSIYPQAWLIKNRSFTSIGYDMKGKSNSLSKNYRTTTQIAQAAFSLIQKDEDLIEDDNFVKPNLIDKQGEYPIYKNFDNKEDECSYISSLILKDLRKAYNLKDIVIIARTNTQLKEMESYLQKHNIPCLLFDGKDEFDFAKECVKLVTMHSIKGLEFKVVIMAGMNSKVMPLYLSKNEFDDVEMLESRERKLFYVGMTRATEKLFITSDGIPSKFIKDIDYKYLRIKENCLMRRIHSIKIEDYLLKESIPDLYSEEERIRQWILKELNEVYKYPLNLITLEQKINIGSSVKFTDIAVDIYRNKVKGPYILVEVKRWGNGAQNALSQLKSYMANCPSAQYGIATDGNELIIINKELEEVNDIPKFSSSMIPSALETIEYINLKRNISHKFIKDSNSISEIYVESNGIEEKVENIRSIPIYNEIAAGKPILINDSLEGKYFLPSDWVGNSNDLFILKIKGDSMINKNINDGDYVVINKQNAADIGDIVAVDIEGNATLKTYKSMGGKILLMPENDAYEPFMLDEDQFSIIGVAVGIIKN
;
A
#
# COMPACT_ATOMS: atom_id res chain seq x y z
N MET A 1 -22.21 -9.84 -3.74
CA MET A 1 -20.81 -9.34 -3.79
C MET A 1 -20.16 -9.78 -5.11
N GLN A 2 -19.54 -8.90 -5.92
CA GLN A 2 -18.92 -9.32 -7.20
C GLN A 2 -17.57 -10.02 -6.95
N LEU A 3 -17.53 -11.33 -7.21
CA LEU A 3 -16.29 -12.13 -7.16
C LEU A 3 -15.48 -11.92 -8.43
N ASN A 4 -14.16 -11.78 -8.30
CA ASN A 4 -13.27 -11.69 -9.45
C ASN A 4 -13.01 -13.08 -10.09
N LEU A 5 -12.39 -13.11 -11.27
CA LEU A 5 -12.12 -14.37 -12.00
C LEU A 5 -11.23 -15.36 -11.23
N GLU A 6 -10.20 -14.89 -10.51
CA GLU A 6 -9.31 -15.74 -9.70
C GLU A 6 -10.09 -16.37 -8.53
N GLN A 7 -10.89 -15.58 -7.82
CA GLN A 7 -11.74 -16.02 -6.72
C GLN A 7 -12.77 -17.04 -7.21
N LYS A 8 -13.47 -16.76 -8.31
CA LYS A 8 -14.44 -17.69 -8.92
C LYS A 8 -13.78 -19.03 -9.28
N LYS A 9 -12.61 -19.00 -9.94
CA LYS A 9 -11.86 -20.19 -10.30
C LYS A 9 -11.49 -21.05 -9.07
N ILE A 10 -11.13 -20.42 -7.95
CA ILE A 10 -10.82 -21.15 -6.70
C ILE A 10 -12.09 -21.74 -6.08
N ILE A 11 -13.19 -20.98 -6.07
CA ILE A 11 -14.49 -21.41 -5.53
C ILE A 11 -15.01 -22.64 -6.31
N GLU A 12 -15.01 -22.56 -7.63
CA GLU A 12 -15.53 -23.60 -8.55
C GLU A 12 -14.59 -24.80 -8.72
N SER A 13 -13.33 -24.69 -8.26
CA SER A 13 -12.37 -25.79 -8.37
C SER A 13 -12.82 -27.04 -7.60
N LYS A 14 -12.68 -28.20 -8.27
CA LYS A 14 -13.01 -29.51 -7.68
C LYS A 14 -12.20 -29.76 -6.40
N PRO A 15 -12.83 -30.30 -5.34
CA PRO A 15 -12.10 -30.73 -4.15
C PRO A 15 -11.07 -31.81 -4.51
N ASN A 16 -9.86 -31.70 -3.97
CA ASN A 16 -8.73 -32.55 -4.35
C ASN A 16 -7.79 -32.81 -3.15
N GLY A 17 -8.31 -33.42 -2.08
CA GLY A 17 -7.53 -33.65 -0.86
C GLY A 17 -7.11 -32.33 -0.21
N HIS A 18 -5.82 -32.15 0.09
CA HIS A 18 -5.35 -30.93 0.76
C HIS A 18 -5.00 -29.82 -0.24
N THR A 19 -5.52 -28.62 0.02
CA THR A 19 -5.32 -27.43 -0.82
C THR A 19 -4.92 -26.24 0.05
N LEU A 20 -4.08 -25.36 -0.47
CA LEU A 20 -3.67 -24.13 0.20
C LEU A 20 -4.07 -22.90 -0.61
N ILE A 21 -4.76 -21.96 0.01
CA ILE A 21 -5.09 -20.65 -0.55
C ILE A 21 -4.31 -19.61 0.25
N LYS A 22 -3.29 -19.03 -0.38
CA LYS A 22 -2.48 -17.96 0.19
C LYS A 22 -3.00 -16.62 -0.31
N GLY A 23 -2.85 -15.54 0.44
CA GLY A 23 -3.18 -14.23 -0.11
C GLY A 23 -2.92 -13.09 0.84
N VAL A 24 -2.88 -11.88 0.29
CA VAL A 24 -2.64 -10.65 1.05
C VAL A 24 -3.83 -10.24 1.93
N ALA A 25 -3.61 -9.33 2.87
CA ALA A 25 -4.69 -8.73 3.65
C ALA A 25 -5.74 -8.12 2.71
N GLY A 26 -7.03 -8.32 3.01
CA GLY A 26 -8.11 -7.74 2.20
C GLY A 26 -8.41 -8.43 0.88
N SER A 27 -7.79 -9.57 0.55
CA SER A 27 -7.99 -10.25 -0.73
C SER A 27 -9.27 -11.06 -0.89
N GLY A 28 -10.17 -11.03 0.09
CA GLY A 28 -11.41 -11.80 0.07
C GLY A 28 -11.22 -13.29 0.37
N LYS A 29 -10.14 -13.68 1.08
CA LYS A 29 -9.86 -15.06 1.51
C LYS A 29 -11.06 -15.71 2.22
N THR A 30 -11.57 -15.06 3.27
CA THR A 30 -12.76 -15.52 4.00
C THR A 30 -13.98 -15.59 3.08
N THR A 31 -14.17 -14.61 2.19
CA THR A 31 -15.25 -14.62 1.20
C THR A 31 -15.16 -15.83 0.27
N VAL A 32 -13.97 -16.18 -0.22
CA VAL A 32 -13.72 -17.38 -1.03
C VAL A 32 -14.05 -18.65 -0.25
N ALA A 33 -13.65 -18.73 1.02
CA ALA A 33 -13.98 -19.84 1.90
C ALA A 33 -15.49 -20.06 1.98
N VAL A 34 -16.23 -18.99 2.32
CA VAL A 34 -17.67 -19.08 2.56
C VAL A 34 -18.45 -19.36 1.28
N ASN A 35 -18.08 -18.73 0.15
CA ASN A 35 -18.72 -18.98 -1.14
C ASN A 35 -18.46 -20.41 -1.68
N LYS A 36 -17.42 -21.09 -1.19
CA LYS A 36 -17.16 -22.49 -1.55
C LYS A 36 -18.09 -23.47 -0.81
N ILE A 37 -18.61 -23.11 0.37
CA ILE A 37 -19.45 -24.00 1.20
C ILE A 37 -20.71 -24.48 0.46
N PRO A 38 -21.55 -23.62 -0.14
CA PRO A 38 -22.74 -24.07 -0.86
C PRO A 38 -22.43 -25.04 -2.00
N LEU A 39 -21.32 -24.83 -2.73
CA LEU A 39 -20.91 -25.73 -3.81
C LEU A 39 -20.48 -27.10 -3.29
N LEU A 40 -19.77 -27.15 -2.15
CA LEU A 40 -19.41 -28.41 -1.50
C LEU A 40 -20.65 -29.18 -1.05
N ILE A 41 -21.58 -28.51 -0.37
CA ILE A 41 -22.82 -29.13 0.11
C ILE A 41 -23.64 -29.65 -1.07
N ARG A 42 -23.82 -28.85 -2.13
CA ARG A 42 -24.66 -29.18 -3.28
C ARG A 42 -24.08 -30.27 -4.17
N HIS A 43 -22.77 -30.26 -4.42
CA HIS A 43 -22.15 -31.11 -5.45
C HIS A 43 -21.28 -32.24 -4.89
N TYR A 44 -20.84 -32.14 -3.63
CA TYR A 44 -19.84 -33.06 -3.05
C TYR A 44 -20.25 -33.62 -1.68
N CYS A 45 -21.42 -33.28 -1.15
CA CYS A 45 -21.98 -33.90 0.05
C CYS A 45 -23.26 -34.68 -0.30
N VAL A 46 -23.10 -35.76 -1.07
CA VAL A 46 -24.23 -36.57 -1.56
C VAL A 46 -24.59 -37.66 -0.55
N GLU A 47 -23.60 -38.23 0.14
CA GLU A 47 -23.83 -39.30 1.10
C GLU A 47 -24.38 -38.74 2.43
N ARG A 48 -25.07 -39.59 3.20
CA ARG A 48 -25.72 -39.17 4.46
C ARG A 48 -24.71 -38.75 5.53
N ASP A 49 -23.51 -39.31 5.51
CA ASP A 49 -22.42 -38.98 6.43
C ASP A 49 -21.55 -37.82 5.93
N ASP A 50 -21.81 -37.29 4.73
CA ASP A 50 -21.04 -36.16 4.22
C ASP A 50 -21.38 -34.86 4.95
N LYS A 51 -20.34 -34.23 5.47
CA LYS A 51 -20.42 -32.98 6.23
C LYS A 51 -19.29 -32.02 5.90
N VAL A 52 -19.59 -30.74 6.03
CA VAL A 52 -18.65 -29.62 5.87
C VAL A 52 -18.38 -28.98 7.23
N LEU A 53 -17.12 -28.83 7.58
CA LEU A 53 -16.66 -28.03 8.71
C LEU A 53 -15.99 -26.75 8.21
N MET A 54 -16.47 -25.60 8.66
CA MET A 54 -15.76 -24.33 8.56
C MET A 54 -15.13 -24.02 9.92
N ALA A 55 -13.83 -24.27 10.01
CA ALA A 55 -13.03 -24.06 11.20
C ALA A 55 -12.42 -22.64 11.19
N THR A 56 -12.62 -21.89 12.26
CA THR A 56 -12.04 -20.54 12.42
C THR A 56 -11.11 -20.46 13.63
N TYR A 57 -10.22 -19.47 13.63
CA TYR A 57 -9.29 -19.24 14.73
C TYR A 57 -9.97 -18.61 15.96
N ASN A 58 -10.86 -17.64 15.78
CA ASN A 58 -11.51 -16.92 16.88
C ASN A 58 -13.03 -16.81 16.72
N LYS A 59 -13.72 -16.53 17.84
CA LYS A 59 -15.19 -16.46 17.89
C LYS A 59 -15.76 -15.34 17.04
N SER A 60 -15.11 -14.18 16.99
CA SER A 60 -15.55 -13.03 16.20
C SER A 60 -15.59 -13.36 14.70
N LEU A 61 -14.54 -14.01 14.19
CA LEU A 61 -14.47 -14.50 12.82
C LEU A 61 -15.52 -15.58 12.55
N SER A 62 -15.73 -16.51 13.49
CA SER A 62 -16.80 -17.51 13.39
C SER A 62 -18.17 -16.89 13.16
N LYS A 63 -18.49 -15.81 13.90
CA LYS A 63 -19.76 -15.09 13.76
C LYS A 63 -19.84 -14.33 12.44
N PHE A 64 -18.76 -13.67 12.05
CA PHE A 64 -18.69 -12.97 10.76
C PHE A 64 -18.88 -13.93 9.57
N VAL A 65 -18.24 -15.09 9.62
CA VAL A 65 -18.40 -16.17 8.64
C VAL A 65 -19.85 -16.65 8.58
N ALA A 66 -20.48 -16.89 9.74
CA ALA A 66 -21.89 -17.29 9.79
C ALA A 66 -22.81 -16.21 9.19
N PHE A 67 -22.57 -14.93 9.50
CA PHE A 67 -23.31 -13.81 8.93
C PHE A 67 -23.19 -13.73 7.41
N ILE A 68 -21.97 -13.87 6.85
CA ILE A 68 -21.78 -13.90 5.38
C ILE A 68 -22.52 -15.08 4.77
N TYR A 69 -22.45 -16.25 5.39
CA TYR A 69 -23.10 -17.46 4.88
C TYR A 69 -24.62 -17.31 4.81
N GLU A 70 -25.26 -16.76 5.85
CA GLU A 70 -26.71 -16.50 5.86
C GLU A 70 -27.13 -15.57 4.72
N ASN A 71 -26.34 -14.52 4.44
CA ASN A 71 -26.62 -13.62 3.32
C ASN A 71 -26.54 -14.35 1.96
N ILE A 72 -25.53 -15.21 1.77
CA ILE A 72 -25.38 -16.00 0.54
C ILE A 72 -26.52 -17.02 0.40
N LYS A 73 -26.91 -17.68 1.50
CA LYS A 73 -28.03 -18.64 1.51
C LYS A 73 -29.33 -17.96 1.07
N ASN A 74 -29.58 -16.74 1.55
CA ASN A 74 -30.75 -15.95 1.15
C ASN A 74 -30.72 -15.56 -0.34
N GLU A 75 -29.57 -15.17 -0.90
CA GLU A 75 -29.43 -14.87 -2.34
C GLU A 75 -29.64 -16.11 -3.23
N VAL A 76 -29.28 -17.31 -2.76
CA VAL A 76 -29.39 -18.57 -3.53
C VAL A 76 -30.79 -19.20 -3.44
N ASN A 77 -31.52 -18.98 -2.34
CA ASN A 77 -32.85 -19.56 -2.11
C ASN A 77 -33.96 -19.05 -3.05
N ASP A 78 -33.71 -17.99 -3.82
CA ASP A 78 -34.61 -17.54 -4.90
C ASP A 78 -34.61 -18.49 -6.12
N GLN A 79 -33.75 -19.52 -6.13
CA GLN A 79 -33.70 -20.57 -7.16
C GLN A 79 -33.95 -21.97 -6.55
N LYS A 80 -35.15 -22.22 -6.01
CA LYS A 80 -35.48 -23.51 -5.37
C LYS A 80 -35.34 -24.72 -6.30
N SER A 81 -34.57 -25.72 -5.86
CA SER A 81 -34.58 -27.09 -6.36
C SER A 81 -35.33 -27.99 -5.36
N LEU A 82 -36.02 -29.03 -5.84
CA LEU A 82 -36.80 -30.02 -5.05
C LEU A 82 -35.98 -30.85 -4.04
N PHE A 83 -34.65 -30.66 -3.95
CA PHE A 83 -33.73 -31.46 -3.13
C PHE A 83 -33.17 -30.73 -1.89
N ASP A 84 -33.59 -29.50 -1.60
CA ASP A 84 -32.96 -28.66 -0.57
C ASP A 84 -33.46 -28.87 0.88
N GLU A 85 -34.53 -29.63 1.10
CA GLU A 85 -35.15 -29.80 2.43
C GLU A 85 -34.31 -30.60 3.46
N ASN A 86 -33.19 -31.24 3.04
CA ASN A 86 -32.34 -32.05 3.92
C ASN A 86 -30.91 -31.49 4.14
N ASN A 87 -30.61 -30.25 3.71
CA ASN A 87 -29.24 -29.72 3.68
C ASN A 87 -28.83 -28.90 4.92
N GLU A 88 -29.74 -28.54 5.84
CA GLU A 88 -29.41 -27.67 6.98
C GLU A 88 -28.47 -28.33 8.01
N ASP A 89 -28.47 -29.66 8.12
CA ASP A 89 -27.64 -30.41 9.09
C ASP A 89 -26.22 -30.75 8.60
N LYS A 90 -25.83 -30.31 7.39
CA LYS A 90 -24.54 -30.69 6.77
C LYS A 90 -23.37 -29.73 7.05
N LEU A 91 -23.64 -28.54 7.60
CA LEU A 91 -22.61 -27.52 7.86
C LEU A 91 -22.41 -27.28 9.36
N GLU A 92 -21.16 -27.35 9.82
CA GLU A 92 -20.76 -26.83 11.13
C GLU A 92 -19.78 -25.66 10.97
N ILE A 93 -20.07 -24.51 11.59
CA ILE A 93 -19.16 -23.37 11.69
C ILE A 93 -18.73 -23.25 13.15
N LYS A 94 -17.46 -23.58 13.45
CA LYS A 94 -16.95 -23.62 14.83
C LYS A 94 -15.52 -23.13 14.90
N THR A 95 -15.13 -22.57 16.05
CA THR A 95 -13.72 -22.36 16.34
C THR A 95 -13.03 -23.68 16.66
N ILE A 96 -11.75 -23.78 16.32
CA ILE A 96 -10.96 -25.01 16.59
C ILE A 96 -10.90 -25.26 18.10
N ASP A 97 -10.67 -24.21 18.89
CA ASP A 97 -10.64 -24.32 20.34
C ASP A 97 -11.96 -24.81 20.95
N SER A 98 -13.11 -24.42 20.38
CA SER A 98 -14.41 -24.94 20.81
C SER A 98 -14.59 -26.42 20.45
N LEU A 99 -14.11 -26.87 19.29
CA LEU A 99 -14.07 -28.29 18.94
C LEU A 99 -13.18 -29.08 19.91
N MET A 100 -11.97 -28.60 20.18
CA MET A 100 -11.05 -29.27 21.10
C MET A 100 -11.61 -29.31 22.53
N PHE A 101 -12.19 -28.20 23.00
CA PHE A 101 -12.85 -28.16 24.30
C PHE A 101 -13.99 -29.18 24.41
N TYR A 102 -14.77 -29.36 23.35
CA TYR A 102 -15.81 -30.41 23.32
C TYR A 102 -15.21 -31.81 23.51
N TYR A 103 -14.12 -32.15 22.79
CA TYR A 103 -13.44 -33.44 22.97
C TYR A 103 -12.82 -33.60 24.36
N PHE A 104 -12.28 -32.53 24.94
CA PHE A 104 -11.79 -32.53 26.31
C PHE A 104 -12.91 -32.82 27.32
N VAL A 105 -14.09 -32.20 27.17
CA VAL A 105 -15.25 -32.48 28.04
C VAL A 105 -15.65 -33.95 27.96
N GLN A 106 -15.59 -34.57 26.78
CA GLN A 106 -15.89 -36.00 26.61
C GLN A 106 -14.82 -36.89 27.25
N TYR A 107 -13.55 -36.52 27.11
CA TYR A 107 -12.45 -37.18 27.81
C TYR A 107 -12.66 -37.13 29.34
N LYS A 108 -13.01 -35.97 29.89
CA LYS A 108 -13.33 -35.81 31.33
C LYS A 108 -14.47 -36.73 31.75
N LYS A 109 -15.57 -36.77 31.00
CA LYS A 109 -16.73 -37.62 31.30
C LYS A 109 -16.35 -39.09 31.29
N LYS A 110 -15.63 -39.55 30.26
CA LYS A 110 -15.20 -40.95 30.12
C LYS A 110 -14.29 -41.40 31.27
N HIS A 111 -13.38 -40.54 31.71
CA HIS A 111 -12.41 -40.83 32.77
C HIS A 111 -12.85 -40.36 34.17
N LYS A 112 -14.08 -39.83 34.31
CA LYS A 112 -14.64 -39.28 35.57
C LYS A 112 -13.73 -38.24 36.25
N LEU A 113 -13.06 -37.41 35.44
CA LEU A 113 -12.10 -36.40 35.93
C LEU A 113 -12.81 -35.10 36.33
N LYS A 114 -12.45 -34.55 37.49
CA LYS A 114 -12.92 -33.25 37.99
C LYS A 114 -11.99 -32.07 37.63
N ILE A 115 -11.06 -32.27 36.70
CA ILE A 115 -10.02 -31.29 36.37
C ILE A 115 -10.61 -30.10 35.60
N GLU A 116 -10.18 -28.87 35.89
CA GLU A 116 -10.58 -27.66 35.14
C GLU A 116 -9.39 -26.88 34.60
N ILE A 117 -9.65 -25.92 33.72
CA ILE A 117 -8.60 -25.07 33.16
C ILE A 117 -8.16 -24.06 34.23
N ALA A 118 -6.84 -23.97 34.44
CA ALA A 118 -6.23 -23.02 35.35
C ALA A 118 -6.48 -21.58 34.93
N SER A 119 -6.78 -20.72 35.89
CA SER A 119 -6.76 -19.27 35.70
C SER A 119 -5.33 -18.77 35.41
N PRO A 120 -5.17 -17.56 34.84
CA PRO A 120 -3.84 -16.98 34.61
C PRO A 120 -2.99 -16.89 35.87
N LYS A 121 -3.62 -16.59 37.02
CA LYS A 121 -2.95 -16.47 38.32
C LYS A 121 -2.49 -17.84 38.85
N GLU A 122 -3.36 -18.86 38.79
CA GLU A 122 -2.99 -20.23 39.18
C GLU A 122 -1.83 -20.75 38.31
N SER A 123 -1.90 -20.54 36.99
CA SER A 123 -0.85 -20.93 36.05
C SER A 123 0.48 -20.25 36.36
N GLN A 124 0.44 -18.94 36.63
CA GLN A 124 1.65 -18.17 36.93
C GLN A 124 2.28 -18.62 38.24
N ASN A 125 1.49 -18.80 39.30
CA ASN A 125 1.99 -19.28 40.60
C ASN A 125 2.61 -20.68 40.47
N ALA A 126 1.91 -21.62 39.84
CA ALA A 126 2.40 -22.98 39.66
C ALA A 126 3.72 -23.03 38.86
N LEU A 127 3.90 -22.14 37.89
CA LEU A 127 5.13 -22.03 37.11
C LEU A 127 6.27 -21.41 37.93
N ILE A 128 6.01 -20.36 38.71
CA ILE A 128 7.02 -19.77 39.61
C ILE A 128 7.51 -20.82 40.63
N ASP A 129 6.58 -21.57 41.23
CA ASP A 129 6.91 -22.65 42.16
C ASP A 129 7.74 -23.76 41.49
N ALA A 130 7.43 -24.08 40.23
CA ALA A 130 8.20 -25.04 39.45
C ALA A 130 9.62 -24.54 39.16
N ILE A 131 9.77 -23.26 38.83
CA ILE A 131 11.08 -22.63 38.61
C ILE A 131 11.90 -22.68 39.89
N HIS A 132 11.35 -22.27 41.05
CA HIS A 132 12.06 -22.35 42.33
C HIS A 132 12.49 -23.78 42.67
N TYR A 133 11.60 -24.75 42.46
CA TYR A 133 11.90 -26.16 42.74
C TYR A 133 13.07 -26.68 41.89
N VAL A 134 13.10 -26.36 40.60
CA VAL A 134 14.14 -26.83 39.69
C VAL A 134 15.43 -26.03 39.84
N ALA A 135 15.36 -24.75 40.19
CA ALA A 135 16.52 -23.90 40.46
C ALA A 135 17.43 -24.52 41.54
N ASN A 136 16.85 -25.08 42.60
CA ASN A 136 17.60 -25.77 43.67
C ASN A 136 18.35 -27.01 43.19
N LYS A 137 17.93 -27.64 42.09
CA LYS A 137 18.59 -28.82 41.50
C LYS A 137 19.62 -28.44 40.43
N TYR A 138 19.47 -27.27 39.84
CA TYR A 138 20.27 -26.76 38.72
C TYR A 138 20.89 -25.40 39.07
N GLU A 139 21.66 -25.33 40.16
CA GLU A 139 22.24 -24.10 40.68
C GLU A 139 23.13 -23.36 39.65
N ASP A 140 23.81 -24.11 38.78
CA ASP A 140 24.68 -23.57 37.73
C ASP A 140 23.91 -22.96 36.54
N ILE A 141 22.59 -23.21 36.43
CA ILE A 141 21.78 -22.88 35.26
C ILE A 141 20.99 -21.60 35.50
N LYS A 142 21.60 -20.46 35.14
CA LYS A 142 21.03 -19.12 35.33
C LYS A 142 19.63 -18.92 34.74
N ILE A 143 19.27 -19.63 33.67
CA ILE A 143 17.98 -19.44 32.99
C ILE A 143 16.80 -19.92 33.84
N ILE A 144 17.01 -20.81 34.81
CA ILE A 144 15.95 -21.29 35.72
C ILE A 144 15.85 -20.31 36.90
N ASP A 145 15.28 -19.16 36.63
CA ASP A 145 15.10 -18.07 37.60
C ASP A 145 13.79 -17.33 37.30
N PRO A 146 13.01 -16.89 38.31
CA PRO A 146 11.76 -16.16 38.10
C PRO A 146 11.89 -14.90 37.24
N ARG A 147 13.08 -14.29 37.17
CA ARG A 147 13.37 -13.17 36.25
C ARG A 147 13.18 -13.54 34.78
N PHE A 148 13.32 -14.83 34.42
CA PHE A 148 13.11 -15.36 33.08
C PHE A 148 11.73 -16.03 32.90
N LEU A 149 10.78 -15.79 33.81
CA LEU A 149 9.45 -16.40 33.80
C LEU A 149 8.75 -16.33 32.43
N GLN A 150 8.78 -15.17 31.77
CA GLN A 150 8.12 -14.98 30.48
C GLN A 150 8.77 -15.86 29.39
N PHE A 151 10.10 -15.91 29.34
CA PHE A 151 10.83 -16.76 28.41
C PHE A 151 10.50 -18.25 28.63
N ILE A 152 10.59 -18.72 29.87
CA ILE A 152 10.31 -20.12 30.23
C ILE A 152 8.86 -20.46 29.88
N LYS A 153 7.91 -19.58 30.20
CA LYS A 153 6.49 -19.75 29.87
C LYS A 153 6.28 -19.89 28.37
N GLU A 154 6.90 -19.03 27.56
CA GLU A 154 6.80 -19.11 26.10
C GLU A 154 7.47 -20.37 25.54
N GLU A 155 8.58 -20.82 26.14
CA GLU A 155 9.24 -22.06 25.73
C GLU A 155 8.39 -23.29 26.03
N ILE A 156 7.83 -23.38 27.24
CA ILE A 156 6.88 -24.42 27.64
C ILE A 156 5.66 -24.44 26.71
N LEU A 157 5.10 -23.26 26.44
CA LEU A 157 4.00 -23.10 25.49
C LEU A 157 4.36 -23.61 24.10
N TRP A 158 5.56 -23.31 23.61
CA TRP A 158 6.06 -23.78 22.32
C TRP A 158 6.25 -25.31 22.28
N ILE A 159 6.84 -25.90 23.33
CA ILE A 159 7.02 -27.35 23.48
C ILE A 159 5.66 -28.06 23.37
N LYS A 160 4.67 -27.64 24.17
CA LYS A 160 3.34 -28.24 24.17
C LYS A 160 2.62 -28.02 22.85
N SER A 161 2.68 -26.82 22.28
CA SER A 161 1.99 -26.46 21.01
C SER A 161 2.57 -27.19 19.80
N CYS A 162 3.86 -27.56 19.85
CA CYS A 162 4.52 -28.36 18.83
C CYS A 162 4.49 -29.87 19.13
N ASN A 163 3.82 -30.30 20.21
CA ASN A 163 3.71 -31.70 20.62
C ASN A 163 5.09 -32.37 20.86
N TYR A 164 6.06 -31.67 21.45
CA TYR A 164 7.37 -32.23 21.83
C TYR A 164 7.33 -32.73 23.28
N LEU A 165 6.53 -33.76 23.53
CA LEU A 165 6.23 -34.27 24.88
C LEU A 165 7.22 -35.30 25.40
N GLU A 166 8.26 -35.60 24.63
CA GLU A 166 9.38 -36.42 25.08
C GLU A 166 10.65 -35.57 25.18
N LEU A 167 11.44 -35.82 26.24
CA LEU A 167 12.69 -35.09 26.48
C LEU A 167 13.65 -35.20 25.29
N GLN A 168 13.75 -36.39 24.68
CA GLN A 168 14.66 -36.64 23.55
C GLN A 168 14.26 -35.84 22.30
N GLU A 169 12.96 -35.71 22.03
CA GLU A 169 12.45 -34.87 20.94
C GLU A 169 12.79 -33.40 21.17
N TYR A 170 12.49 -32.88 22.37
CA TYR A 170 12.80 -31.49 22.70
C TYR A 170 14.31 -31.19 22.68
N GLN A 171 15.14 -32.16 23.09
CA GLN A 171 16.60 -32.00 23.08
C GLN A 171 17.19 -31.93 21.67
N SER A 172 16.63 -32.66 20.71
CA SER A 172 17.16 -32.79 19.34
C SER A 172 16.56 -31.79 18.34
N VAL A 173 15.36 -31.29 18.60
CA VAL A 173 14.63 -30.44 17.65
C VAL A 173 15.26 -29.06 17.46
N ASP A 174 15.15 -28.54 16.24
CA ASP A 174 15.46 -27.14 15.94
C ASP A 174 14.36 -26.20 16.45
N ARG A 175 14.79 -25.11 17.10
CA ARG A 175 13.92 -24.06 17.64
C ARG A 175 13.44 -23.10 16.54
N VAL A 176 12.97 -23.65 15.41
CA VAL A 176 12.47 -22.89 14.26
C VAL A 176 11.28 -22.02 14.70
N GLY A 177 11.28 -20.75 14.30
CA GLY A 177 10.29 -19.75 14.72
C GLY A 177 10.55 -19.12 16.09
N ARG A 178 11.65 -19.48 16.75
CA ARG A 178 12.08 -18.88 18.03
C ARG A 178 13.46 -18.23 17.94
N VAL A 179 14.21 -18.52 16.87
CA VAL A 179 15.56 -18.01 16.61
C VAL A 179 15.66 -17.64 15.13
N ARG A 180 16.22 -16.46 14.82
CA ARG A 180 16.56 -16.05 13.46
C ARG A 180 17.89 -16.69 13.06
N LYS A 181 17.95 -17.34 11.89
CA LYS A 181 19.19 -17.93 11.39
C LYS A 181 20.08 -16.83 10.80
N VAL A 182 20.75 -16.05 11.65
CA VAL A 182 21.63 -14.99 11.16
C VAL A 182 22.97 -15.55 10.66
N ASN A 183 23.42 -16.72 11.13
CA ASN A 183 24.56 -17.47 10.58
C ASN A 183 24.54 -18.95 11.06
N ASN A 184 25.11 -19.87 10.26
CA ASN A 184 25.21 -21.30 10.62
C ASN A 184 26.05 -21.57 11.89
N ASP A 185 26.84 -20.60 12.34
CA ASP A 185 27.72 -20.69 13.53
C ASP A 185 27.37 -19.74 14.68
N GLY A 186 26.18 -19.11 14.65
CA GLY A 186 25.70 -18.36 15.81
C GLY A 186 25.37 -19.31 16.97
N PRO A 187 25.82 -19.06 18.22
CA PRO A 187 25.46 -19.92 19.33
C PRO A 187 23.93 -19.90 19.51
N GLN A 188 23.26 -21.03 19.24
CA GLN A 188 21.89 -21.21 19.67
C GLN A 188 21.86 -20.91 21.18
N LYS A 189 21.13 -19.85 21.59
CA LYS A 189 21.02 -19.42 22.99
C LYS A 189 20.59 -20.58 23.92
N LEU A 190 19.83 -21.53 23.37
CA LEU A 190 19.59 -22.87 23.93
C LEU A 190 20.09 -23.97 22.97
N ARG A 191 21.33 -24.43 23.20
CA ARG A 191 21.95 -25.51 22.42
C ARG A 191 21.15 -26.82 22.52
N LYS A 192 21.15 -27.62 21.45
CA LYS A 192 20.62 -29.00 21.45
C LYS A 192 21.36 -29.86 22.47
N ASN A 193 20.69 -30.86 23.01
CA ASN A 193 21.26 -31.82 23.98
C ASN A 193 21.94 -31.16 25.19
N SER A 194 21.40 -30.04 25.68
CA SER A 194 22.03 -29.22 26.73
C SER A 194 21.38 -29.41 28.11
N LYS A 195 22.15 -29.13 29.17
CA LYS A 195 21.64 -29.09 30.55
C LYS A 195 20.55 -28.04 30.72
N GLN A 196 20.65 -26.91 30.01
CA GLN A 196 19.63 -25.86 30.00
C GLN A 196 18.28 -26.38 29.49
N ARG A 197 18.26 -27.07 28.33
CA ARG A 197 17.03 -27.69 27.82
C ARG A 197 16.49 -28.74 28.78
N ASN A 198 17.36 -29.55 29.39
CA ASN A 198 16.91 -30.54 30.37
C ASN A 198 16.21 -29.88 31.57
N ALA A 199 16.82 -28.82 32.11
CA ALA A 199 16.25 -28.07 33.23
C ALA A 199 14.91 -27.42 32.88
N ILE A 200 14.77 -26.81 31.69
CA ILE A 200 13.49 -26.25 31.21
C ILE A 200 12.42 -27.34 31.11
N TYR A 201 12.79 -28.52 30.61
CA TYR A 201 11.87 -29.65 30.51
C TYR A 201 11.46 -30.19 31.89
N GLU A 202 12.37 -30.21 32.86
CA GLU A 202 12.02 -30.52 34.25
C GLU A 202 11.07 -29.47 34.85
N VAL A 203 11.25 -28.17 34.53
CA VAL A 203 10.29 -27.13 34.91
C VAL A 203 8.92 -27.41 34.31
N LEU A 204 8.83 -27.79 33.03
CA LEU A 204 7.57 -28.20 32.39
C LEU A 204 6.89 -29.35 33.16
N LEU A 205 7.62 -30.43 33.46
CA LEU A 205 7.06 -31.57 34.19
C LEU A 205 6.58 -31.17 35.60
N LYS A 206 7.38 -30.37 36.30
CA LYS A 206 7.03 -29.89 37.64
C LYS A 206 5.84 -28.94 37.61
N TYR A 207 5.77 -28.05 36.62
CA TYR A 207 4.66 -27.13 36.39
C TYR A 207 3.35 -27.90 36.20
N ASN A 208 3.35 -28.91 35.33
CA ASN A 208 2.18 -29.77 35.10
C ASN A 208 1.77 -30.51 36.38
N SER A 209 2.73 -31.07 37.13
CA SER A 209 2.47 -31.72 38.42
C SER A 209 1.88 -30.76 39.46
N ASN A 210 2.35 -29.51 39.51
CA ASN A 210 1.83 -28.50 40.42
C ASN A 210 0.37 -28.14 40.11
N LEU A 211 0.02 -28.02 38.81
CA LEU A 211 -1.37 -27.81 38.39
C LEU A 211 -2.25 -29.02 38.71
N GLU A 212 -1.77 -30.24 38.44
CA GLU A 212 -2.52 -31.47 38.69
C GLU A 212 -2.90 -31.62 40.18
N LYS A 213 -1.99 -31.26 41.10
CA LYS A 213 -2.25 -31.29 42.56
C LYS A 213 -3.44 -30.43 42.99
N ILE A 214 -3.72 -29.36 42.27
CA ILE A 214 -4.87 -28.47 42.53
C ILE A 214 -6.06 -28.79 41.60
N ASN A 215 -6.06 -29.95 40.94
CA ASN A 215 -7.04 -30.37 39.95
C ASN A 215 -7.21 -29.35 38.80
N ARG A 216 -6.10 -28.73 38.40
CA ARG A 216 -6.03 -27.80 37.27
C ARG A 216 -5.14 -28.37 36.17
N LEU A 217 -5.29 -27.82 34.97
CA LEU A 217 -4.36 -27.97 33.85
C LEU A 217 -4.35 -26.68 33.03
N ASP A 218 -3.33 -26.46 32.21
CA ASP A 218 -3.32 -25.30 31.30
C ASP A 218 -4.08 -25.59 29.99
N PHE A 219 -4.27 -24.55 29.18
CA PHE A 219 -5.02 -24.67 27.93
C PHE A 219 -4.35 -25.62 26.91
N GLN A 220 -3.01 -25.73 26.95
CA GLN A 220 -2.26 -26.58 26.03
C GLN A 220 -2.38 -28.05 26.43
N ASP A 221 -2.34 -28.37 27.72
CA ASP A 221 -2.62 -29.71 28.23
C ASP A 221 -4.05 -30.14 27.87
N MET A 222 -5.02 -29.22 27.99
CA MET A 222 -6.40 -29.45 27.52
C MET A 222 -6.41 -29.85 26.04
N SER A 223 -5.67 -29.11 25.21
CA SER A 223 -5.58 -29.34 23.77
C SER A 223 -4.94 -30.70 23.44
N LEU A 224 -3.91 -31.10 24.19
CA LEU A 224 -3.26 -32.41 24.05
C LEU A 224 -4.20 -33.57 24.45
N LEU A 225 -4.95 -33.41 25.55
CA LEU A 225 -5.96 -34.39 25.96
C LEU A 225 -7.08 -34.52 24.93
N ALA A 226 -7.53 -33.40 24.35
CA ALA A 226 -8.53 -33.38 23.28
C ALA A 226 -8.02 -34.11 22.03
N LEU A 227 -6.76 -33.87 21.61
CA LEU A 227 -6.13 -34.58 20.50
C LEU A 227 -6.07 -36.09 20.76
N ASN A 228 -5.65 -36.50 21.96
CA ASN A 228 -5.59 -37.92 22.33
C ASN A 228 -6.98 -38.58 22.32
N GLN A 229 -8.00 -37.86 22.78
CA GLN A 229 -9.37 -38.34 22.72
C GLN A 229 -9.87 -38.47 21.28
N ALA A 230 -9.56 -37.50 20.40
CA ALA A 230 -9.95 -37.53 19.01
C ALA A 230 -9.27 -38.65 18.21
N ARG A 231 -7.99 -38.93 18.49
CA ARG A 231 -7.27 -40.08 17.91
C ARG A 231 -7.91 -41.42 18.27
N LYS A 232 -8.36 -41.57 19.51
CA LYS A 232 -8.95 -42.83 20.01
C LYS A 232 -10.42 -43.00 19.63
N ASN A 233 -11.18 -41.91 19.63
CA ASN A 233 -12.61 -41.94 19.36
C ASN A 233 -13.06 -40.62 18.70
N PRO A 234 -12.92 -40.50 17.36
CA PRO A 234 -13.43 -39.34 16.64
C PRO A 234 -14.97 -39.37 16.66
N ILE A 235 -15.58 -38.36 17.27
CA ILE A 235 -17.04 -38.24 17.43
C ILE A 235 -17.69 -37.80 16.13
N ASN A 236 -17.19 -36.71 15.53
CA ASN A 236 -17.63 -36.21 14.24
C ASN A 236 -16.49 -36.31 13.24
N LYS A 237 -16.81 -36.80 12.04
CA LYS A 237 -15.93 -36.71 10.88
C LYS A 237 -16.54 -35.81 9.82
N TYR A 238 -15.68 -35.16 9.03
CA TYR A 238 -16.08 -34.19 8.00
C TYR A 238 -15.41 -34.53 6.68
N THR A 239 -16.20 -34.64 5.63
CA THR A 239 -15.74 -34.87 4.26
C THR A 239 -15.02 -33.64 3.71
N HIS A 240 -15.46 -32.44 4.10
CA HIS A 240 -14.75 -31.21 3.75
C HIS A 240 -14.46 -30.38 4.98
N ILE A 241 -13.22 -29.91 5.11
CA ILE A 241 -12.80 -29.00 6.17
C ILE A 241 -12.21 -27.75 5.51
N LEU A 242 -12.78 -26.58 5.77
CA LEU A 242 -12.21 -25.29 5.40
C LEU A 242 -11.65 -24.64 6.67
N ILE A 243 -10.44 -24.11 6.59
CA ILE A 243 -9.71 -23.59 7.74
C ILE A 243 -9.28 -22.16 7.43
N ASP A 244 -9.96 -21.18 8.04
CA ASP A 244 -9.58 -19.77 7.94
C ASP A 244 -8.52 -19.39 8.98
N GLU A 245 -7.69 -18.41 8.65
CA GLU A 245 -6.53 -17.96 9.46
C GLU A 245 -5.60 -19.13 9.86
N SER A 246 -5.40 -20.08 8.95
CA SER A 246 -4.64 -21.31 9.21
C SER A 246 -3.16 -21.08 9.56
N GLN A 247 -2.62 -19.89 9.26
CA GLN A 247 -1.25 -19.50 9.60
C GLN A 247 -1.01 -19.31 11.10
N ASP A 248 -2.05 -19.27 11.94
CA ASP A 248 -1.89 -19.13 13.40
C ASP A 248 -1.98 -20.47 14.14
N LEU A 249 -2.31 -21.55 13.43
CA LEU A 249 -2.58 -22.83 14.07
C LEU A 249 -1.32 -23.51 14.55
N THR A 250 -1.41 -24.08 15.74
CA THR A 250 -0.37 -24.91 16.35
C THR A 250 -0.33 -26.28 15.69
N LYS A 251 0.79 -27.01 15.86
CA LYS A 251 0.91 -28.39 15.39
C LYS A 251 -0.18 -29.28 15.98
N VAL A 252 -0.46 -29.13 17.27
CA VAL A 252 -1.49 -29.90 17.98
C VAL A 252 -2.89 -29.68 17.39
N GLN A 253 -3.25 -28.42 17.11
CA GLN A 253 -4.53 -28.09 16.46
C GLN A 253 -4.62 -28.66 15.03
N LEU A 254 -3.53 -28.59 14.28
CA LEU A 254 -3.44 -29.16 12.94
C LEU A 254 -3.55 -30.69 12.97
N GLU A 255 -2.86 -31.37 13.88
CA GLU A 255 -2.99 -32.83 14.08
C GLU A 255 -4.41 -33.20 14.50
N PHE A 256 -5.06 -32.39 15.33
CA PHE A 256 -6.45 -32.59 15.75
C PHE A 256 -7.42 -32.52 14.57
N LEU A 257 -7.34 -31.49 13.72
CA LEU A 257 -8.19 -31.37 12.53
C LEU A 257 -8.03 -32.57 11.59
N LYS A 258 -6.81 -33.11 11.46
CA LYS A 258 -6.55 -34.32 10.66
C LYS A 258 -7.35 -35.52 11.16
N THR A 259 -7.53 -35.67 12.48
CA THR A 259 -8.32 -36.78 13.05
C THR A 259 -9.81 -36.68 12.75
N LEU A 260 -10.31 -35.47 12.45
CA LEU A 260 -11.70 -35.23 12.11
C LEU A 260 -11.97 -35.38 10.61
N TYR A 261 -10.94 -35.57 9.79
CA TYR A 261 -11.09 -35.66 8.35
C TYR A 261 -11.65 -37.03 7.94
N ASN A 262 -12.75 -37.02 7.18
CA ASN A 262 -13.32 -38.20 6.54
C ASN A 262 -12.70 -38.35 5.14
N GLU A 263 -11.64 -39.14 5.03
CA GLU A 263 -10.93 -39.29 3.76
C GLU A 263 -11.73 -40.14 2.76
N LYS A 264 -12.17 -39.49 1.67
CA LYS A 264 -12.88 -40.07 0.51
C LYS A 264 -12.21 -39.60 -0.77
N SER A 265 -12.55 -40.19 -1.92
CA SER A 265 -11.97 -39.78 -3.22
C SER A 265 -12.29 -38.33 -3.62
N TYR A 266 -13.34 -37.76 -3.04
CA TYR A 266 -13.81 -36.39 -3.29
C TYR A 266 -13.71 -35.48 -2.06
N SER A 267 -13.13 -35.94 -0.95
CA SER A 267 -12.98 -35.14 0.28
C SER A 267 -11.90 -34.07 0.13
N SER A 268 -11.93 -33.04 0.98
CA SER A 268 -10.88 -32.01 0.95
C SER A 268 -10.64 -31.30 2.27
N ILE A 269 -9.38 -30.91 2.51
CA ILE A 269 -9.02 -29.92 3.53
C ILE A 269 -8.45 -28.69 2.83
N THR A 270 -9.11 -27.54 2.98
CA THR A 270 -8.68 -26.27 2.39
C THR A 270 -8.14 -25.35 3.47
N PHE A 271 -6.84 -25.07 3.40
CA PHE A 271 -6.14 -24.14 4.28
C PHE A 271 -6.13 -22.77 3.66
N ILE A 272 -6.50 -21.76 4.43
CA ILE A 272 -6.57 -20.38 3.98
C ILE A 272 -5.64 -19.57 4.87
N ALA A 273 -4.63 -18.95 4.28
CA ALA A 273 -3.48 -18.43 5.01
C ALA A 273 -3.01 -17.06 4.53
N ASP A 274 -2.50 -16.27 5.47
CA ASP A 274 -1.75 -15.04 5.21
C ASP A 274 -0.57 -14.94 6.18
N VAL A 275 0.60 -15.39 5.76
CA VAL A 275 1.78 -15.47 6.62
C VAL A 275 2.24 -14.09 7.11
N ALA A 276 1.95 -13.02 6.37
CA ALA A 276 2.22 -11.65 6.81
C ALA A 276 1.38 -11.24 8.04
N GLN A 277 0.27 -11.93 8.27
CA GLN A 277 -0.58 -11.74 9.44
C GLN A 277 -0.34 -12.78 10.55
N SER A 278 0.64 -13.68 10.43
CA SER A 278 0.96 -14.63 11.52
C SER A 278 1.66 -13.91 12.66
N ILE A 279 0.93 -13.68 13.77
CA ILE A 279 1.39 -12.89 14.92
C ILE A 279 1.66 -13.74 16.17
N TYR A 280 1.31 -15.03 16.14
CA TYR A 280 1.46 -15.93 17.28
C TYR A 280 2.72 -16.80 17.15
N PRO A 281 3.62 -16.79 18.15
CA PRO A 281 4.91 -17.50 18.07
C PRO A 281 4.80 -19.04 18.03
N GLN A 282 3.67 -19.59 18.49
CA GLN A 282 3.39 -21.02 18.51
C GLN A 282 2.80 -21.55 17.19
N ALA A 283 2.57 -20.66 16.21
CA ALA A 283 2.08 -21.04 14.89
C ALA A 283 3.03 -22.01 14.20
N TRP A 284 2.47 -23.01 13.49
CA TRP A 284 3.26 -23.99 12.77
C TRP A 284 3.77 -23.48 11.42
N LEU A 285 2.96 -22.71 10.69
CA LEU A 285 3.28 -22.22 9.34
C LEU A 285 4.22 -21.01 9.40
N ILE A 286 5.51 -21.26 9.16
CA ILE A 286 6.59 -20.26 9.15
C ILE A 286 7.67 -20.70 8.16
N LYS A 287 8.64 -19.83 7.85
CA LYS A 287 9.83 -20.19 7.06
C LYS A 287 10.47 -21.48 7.59
N ASN A 288 10.66 -22.46 6.71
CA ASN A 288 11.14 -23.83 6.99
C ASN A 288 10.17 -24.77 7.74
N ARG A 289 8.90 -24.41 7.96
CA ARG A 289 7.84 -25.32 8.42
C ARG A 289 6.57 -25.13 7.59
N SER A 290 6.17 -26.18 6.91
CA SER A 290 4.98 -26.21 6.05
C SER A 290 3.92 -27.16 6.61
N PHE A 291 2.70 -27.09 6.07
CA PHE A 291 1.68 -28.11 6.36
C PHE A 291 2.09 -29.50 5.83
N THR A 292 2.92 -29.58 4.77
CA THR A 292 3.42 -30.85 4.24
C THR A 292 4.29 -31.60 5.24
N SER A 293 5.02 -30.91 6.12
CA SER A 293 5.88 -31.56 7.13
C SER A 293 5.12 -32.30 8.23
N ILE A 294 3.80 -32.10 8.34
CA ILE A 294 2.91 -32.82 9.25
C ILE A 294 1.92 -33.73 8.49
N GLY A 295 2.24 -34.02 7.24
CA GLY A 295 1.55 -35.00 6.41
C GLY A 295 0.28 -34.48 5.72
N TYR A 296 0.18 -33.18 5.46
CA TYR A 296 -0.79 -32.64 4.51
C TYR A 296 -0.16 -32.52 3.12
N ASP A 297 -0.43 -33.47 2.23
CA ASP A 297 0.04 -33.38 0.83
C ASP A 297 -0.66 -32.26 0.04
N MET A 298 0.10 -31.20 -0.25
CA MET A 298 -0.34 -30.00 -0.97
C MET A 298 0.47 -29.75 -2.25
N LYS A 299 1.24 -30.74 -2.73
CA LYS A 299 2.15 -30.55 -3.87
C LYS A 299 1.38 -30.12 -5.12
N GLY A 300 1.67 -28.93 -5.64
CA GLY A 300 0.99 -28.36 -6.81
C GLY A 300 -0.45 -27.90 -6.57
N LYS A 301 -0.91 -27.85 -5.30
CA LYS A 301 -2.30 -27.54 -4.93
C LYS A 301 -2.39 -26.21 -4.16
N SER A 302 -1.57 -25.23 -4.54
CA SER A 302 -1.56 -23.89 -3.92
C SER A 302 -2.05 -22.82 -4.88
N ASN A 303 -2.99 -22.00 -4.44
CA ASN A 303 -3.45 -20.80 -5.16
C ASN A 303 -3.09 -19.53 -4.37
N SER A 304 -2.84 -18.43 -5.07
CA SER A 304 -2.45 -17.16 -4.46
C SER A 304 -3.42 -16.04 -4.85
N LEU A 305 -3.87 -15.26 -3.86
CA LEU A 305 -4.72 -14.07 -4.03
C LEU A 305 -3.91 -12.81 -3.69
N SER A 306 -3.39 -12.15 -4.72
CA SER A 306 -2.52 -10.96 -4.56
C SER A 306 -3.27 -9.63 -4.52
N LYS A 307 -4.54 -9.60 -4.93
CA LYS A 307 -5.35 -8.38 -4.99
C LYS A 307 -6.14 -8.15 -3.68
N ASN A 308 -5.84 -7.07 -2.94
CA ASN A 308 -6.60 -6.47 -1.82
C ASN A 308 -7.81 -5.57 -2.23
N TYR A 309 -9.04 -5.99 -1.93
CA TYR A 309 -10.25 -5.21 -2.24
C TYR A 309 -10.80 -4.37 -1.07
N ARG A 310 -10.14 -4.43 0.08
CA ARG A 310 -10.62 -3.89 1.35
C ARG A 310 -10.03 -2.52 1.64
N THR A 311 -8.71 -2.46 1.66
CA THR A 311 -7.92 -1.32 2.12
C THR A 311 -7.51 -0.47 0.92
N THR A 312 -7.40 0.84 1.12
CA THR A 312 -6.95 1.76 0.06
C THR A 312 -5.53 1.42 -0.37
N THR A 313 -5.21 1.70 -1.64
CA THR A 313 -3.88 1.48 -2.20
C THR A 313 -2.79 2.20 -1.40
N GLN A 314 -3.09 3.41 -0.91
CA GLN A 314 -2.18 4.24 -0.13
C GLN A 314 -1.84 3.61 1.23
N ILE A 315 -2.84 3.10 1.96
CA ILE A 315 -2.62 2.40 3.24
C ILE A 315 -1.87 1.09 3.00
N ALA A 316 -2.23 0.34 1.95
CA ALA A 316 -1.55 -0.90 1.59
C ALA A 316 -0.08 -0.68 1.23
N GLN A 317 0.25 0.39 0.51
CA GLN A 317 1.63 0.79 0.19
C GLN A 317 2.43 1.12 1.46
N ALA A 318 1.86 1.90 2.37
CA ALA A 318 2.50 2.23 3.65
C ALA A 318 2.76 0.96 4.48
N ALA A 319 1.74 0.11 4.64
CA ALA A 319 1.85 -1.13 5.40
C ALA A 319 2.85 -2.11 4.77
N PHE A 320 2.87 -2.22 3.44
CA PHE A 320 3.83 -3.05 2.73
C PHE A 320 5.27 -2.52 2.92
N SER A 321 5.47 -1.19 2.89
CA SER A 321 6.79 -0.59 3.10
C SER A 321 7.40 -0.88 4.48
N LEU A 322 6.54 -1.11 5.48
CA LEU A 322 6.95 -1.58 6.79
C LEU A 322 7.34 -3.05 6.75
N ILE A 323 6.46 -3.92 6.22
CA ILE A 323 6.65 -5.37 6.33
C ILE A 323 7.77 -5.90 5.42
N GLN A 324 8.08 -5.20 4.31
CA GLN A 324 9.18 -5.57 3.42
C GLN A 324 10.56 -5.54 4.08
N LYS A 325 10.70 -4.89 5.24
CA LYS A 325 11.93 -4.92 6.05
C LYS A 325 12.10 -6.20 6.87
N ASP A 326 11.14 -7.12 6.82
CA ASP A 326 11.26 -8.46 7.38
C ASP A 326 11.73 -9.44 6.31
N GLU A 327 13.05 -9.62 6.18
CA GLU A 327 13.65 -10.45 5.13
C GLU A 327 13.20 -11.92 5.24
N ASP A 328 13.01 -12.44 6.46
CA ASP A 328 12.57 -13.83 6.62
C ASP A 328 11.15 -14.04 6.13
N LEU A 329 10.28 -13.04 6.31
CA LEU A 329 8.95 -13.10 5.73
C LEU A 329 8.99 -12.97 4.21
N ILE A 330 9.80 -12.06 3.66
CA ILE A 330 9.87 -11.83 2.21
C ILE A 330 10.44 -13.05 1.48
N GLU A 331 11.38 -13.77 2.11
CA GLU A 331 11.94 -15.02 1.61
C GLU A 331 11.05 -16.26 1.85
N ASP A 332 9.89 -16.12 2.49
CA ASP A 332 8.96 -17.24 2.70
C ASP A 332 8.17 -17.54 1.42
N ASP A 333 8.24 -18.78 0.92
CA ASP A 333 7.49 -19.26 -0.25
C ASP A 333 5.95 -19.11 -0.12
N ASN A 334 5.45 -18.89 1.10
CA ASN A 334 4.04 -18.66 1.39
C ASN A 334 3.65 -17.19 1.45
N PHE A 335 4.62 -16.27 1.40
CA PHE A 335 4.36 -14.85 1.32
C PHE A 335 3.84 -14.47 -0.06
N VAL A 336 2.76 -13.68 -0.09
CA VAL A 336 2.19 -13.15 -1.33
C VAL A 336 2.46 -11.66 -1.34
N LYS A 337 3.17 -11.18 -2.36
CA LYS A 337 3.38 -9.75 -2.56
C LYS A 337 2.06 -9.10 -2.99
N PRO A 338 1.64 -7.98 -2.38
CA PRO A 338 0.42 -7.29 -2.76
C PRO A 338 0.55 -6.68 -4.15
N ASN A 339 -0.47 -6.90 -4.99
CA ASN A 339 -0.66 -6.14 -6.21
C ASN A 339 -1.47 -4.87 -5.90
N LEU A 340 -1.06 -3.73 -6.45
CA LEU A 340 -1.74 -2.44 -6.27
C LEU A 340 -3.08 -2.42 -7.01
N ILE A 341 -4.10 -1.75 -6.45
CA ILE A 341 -5.51 -1.88 -6.85
C ILE A 341 -6.18 -0.51 -7.08
N ASP A 342 -7.41 -0.55 -7.58
CA ASP A 342 -8.27 0.57 -7.96
C ASP A 342 -8.81 1.38 -6.77
N LYS A 343 -8.94 0.81 -5.55
CA LYS A 343 -9.50 1.54 -4.39
C LYS A 343 -8.52 2.61 -3.91
N GLN A 344 -8.71 3.83 -4.41
CA GLN A 344 -7.92 5.01 -4.01
C GLN A 344 -8.46 5.61 -2.71
N GLY A 345 -7.56 6.22 -1.95
CA GLY A 345 -7.87 7.03 -0.78
C GLY A 345 -6.66 7.88 -0.38
N GLU A 346 -6.56 8.20 0.90
CA GLU A 346 -5.48 9.03 1.43
C GLU A 346 -4.35 8.18 2.02
N TYR A 347 -3.13 8.73 2.01
CA TYR A 347 -2.01 8.16 2.74
C TYR A 347 -2.23 8.24 4.25
N PRO A 348 -1.76 7.24 5.03
CA PRO A 348 -1.84 7.30 6.47
C PRO A 348 -1.22 8.57 7.05
N ILE A 349 -1.88 9.11 8.08
CA ILE A 349 -1.41 10.30 8.78
C ILE A 349 -0.66 9.88 10.02
N TYR A 350 0.52 10.45 10.20
CA TYR A 350 1.33 10.25 11.39
C TYR A 350 1.62 11.56 12.09
N LYS A 351 1.34 11.64 13.40
CA LYS A 351 1.67 12.79 14.24
C LYS A 351 2.33 12.36 15.54
N ASN A 352 3.40 13.05 15.93
CA ASN A 352 4.09 12.86 17.21
C ASN A 352 3.72 13.96 18.19
N PHE A 353 3.61 13.61 19.46
CA PHE A 353 3.31 14.51 20.57
C PHE A 353 4.40 14.41 21.63
N ASP A 354 4.63 15.48 22.39
CA ASP A 354 5.63 15.47 23.45
C ASP A 354 5.19 14.62 24.64
N ASN A 355 3.89 14.66 24.93
CA ASN A 355 3.27 13.91 26.01
C ASN A 355 1.95 13.28 25.58
N LYS A 356 1.48 12.38 26.44
CA LYS A 356 0.26 11.60 26.21
C LYS A 356 -1.02 12.42 26.30
N GLU A 357 -1.03 13.51 27.06
CA GLU A 357 -2.21 14.36 27.20
C GLU A 357 -2.50 15.10 25.90
N ASP A 358 -1.46 15.60 25.22
CA ASP A 358 -1.57 16.22 23.90
C ASP A 358 -2.03 15.22 22.83
N GLU A 359 -1.51 13.98 22.87
CA GLU A 359 -1.97 12.90 21.99
C GLU A 359 -3.47 12.62 22.18
N CYS A 360 -3.92 12.47 23.42
CA CYS A 360 -5.33 12.21 23.73
C CYS A 360 -6.23 13.40 23.34
N SER A 361 -5.76 14.63 23.56
CA SER A 361 -6.44 15.87 23.17
C SER A 361 -6.64 15.92 21.65
N TYR A 362 -5.58 15.62 20.90
CA TYR A 362 -5.62 15.57 19.44
C TYR A 362 -6.59 14.50 18.94
N ILE A 363 -6.53 13.27 19.46
CA ILE A 363 -7.43 12.18 19.04
C ILE A 363 -8.89 12.56 19.30
N SER A 364 -9.18 13.17 20.45
CA SER A 364 -10.53 13.61 20.79
C SER A 364 -11.02 14.71 19.83
N SER A 365 -10.17 15.70 19.54
CA SER A 365 -10.46 16.76 18.56
C SER A 365 -10.65 16.21 17.16
N LEU A 366 -9.79 15.29 16.71
CA LEU A 366 -9.87 14.61 15.42
C LEU A 366 -11.22 13.90 15.26
N ILE A 367 -11.66 13.16 16.28
CA ILE A 367 -12.95 12.46 16.26
C ILE A 367 -14.10 13.46 16.17
N LEU A 368 -14.13 14.48 17.04
CA LEU A 368 -15.25 15.40 17.17
C LEU A 368 -15.36 16.41 16.01
N LYS A 369 -14.23 16.97 15.56
CA LYS A 369 -14.21 18.06 14.59
C LYS A 369 -14.06 17.58 13.15
N ASP A 370 -13.37 16.47 12.92
CA ASP A 370 -12.99 16.08 11.55
C ASP A 370 -13.68 14.81 11.12
N LEU A 371 -13.50 13.70 11.85
CA LEU A 371 -14.05 12.41 11.45
C LEU A 371 -15.58 12.36 11.52
N ARG A 372 -16.20 13.00 12.52
CA ARG A 372 -17.66 13.09 12.66
C ARG A 372 -18.38 13.75 11.48
N LYS A 373 -17.68 14.51 10.63
CA LYS A 373 -18.24 15.11 9.42
C LYS A 373 -18.63 14.06 8.37
N ALA A 374 -17.92 12.93 8.34
CA ALA A 374 -18.07 11.89 7.31
C ALA A 374 -18.33 10.47 7.86
N TYR A 375 -18.06 10.24 9.15
CA TYR A 375 -18.09 8.91 9.76
C TYR A 375 -18.95 8.87 11.03
N ASN A 376 -19.66 7.75 11.20
CA ASN A 376 -20.34 7.41 12.44
C ASN A 376 -19.32 6.92 13.48
N LEU A 377 -19.64 6.99 14.78
CA LEU A 377 -18.71 6.51 15.81
C LEU A 377 -18.46 5.01 15.72
N LYS A 378 -19.46 4.22 15.32
CA LYS A 378 -19.30 2.77 15.12
C LYS A 378 -18.31 2.43 14.00
N ASP A 379 -18.05 3.36 13.08
CA ASP A 379 -17.11 3.20 11.97
C ASP A 379 -15.65 3.44 12.40
N ILE A 380 -15.43 3.95 13.63
CA ILE A 380 -14.13 4.37 14.17
C ILE A 380 -13.66 3.38 15.25
N VAL A 381 -12.43 2.91 15.12
CA VAL A 381 -11.74 2.12 16.14
C VAL A 381 -10.43 2.78 16.57
N ILE A 382 -10.16 2.75 17.86
CA ILE A 382 -8.84 3.07 18.43
C ILE A 382 -8.18 1.75 18.81
N ILE A 383 -6.97 1.55 18.30
CA ILE A 383 -6.13 0.41 18.65
C ILE A 383 -4.87 0.84 19.37
N ALA A 384 -4.51 0.07 20.40
CA ALA A 384 -3.27 0.25 21.12
C ALA A 384 -2.62 -1.12 21.41
N ARG A 385 -1.33 -1.10 21.75
CA ARG A 385 -0.57 -2.32 22.00
C ARG A 385 -0.98 -3.01 23.31
N THR A 386 -1.40 -2.24 24.31
CA THR A 386 -1.71 -2.73 25.66
C THR A 386 -3.09 -2.28 26.15
N ASN A 387 -3.71 -3.08 27.02
CA ASN A 387 -4.98 -2.72 27.66
C ASN A 387 -4.87 -1.48 28.55
N THR A 388 -3.71 -1.24 29.15
CA THR A 388 -3.46 -0.05 29.98
C THR A 388 -3.62 1.23 29.17
N GLN A 389 -3.03 1.27 27.96
CA GLN A 389 -3.21 2.42 27.06
C GLN A 389 -4.68 2.65 26.70
N LEU A 390 -5.44 1.58 26.45
CA LEU A 390 -6.85 1.68 26.09
C LEU A 390 -7.71 2.18 27.26
N LYS A 391 -7.48 1.72 28.50
CA LYS A 391 -8.21 2.18 29.68
C LYS A 391 -7.99 3.67 29.97
N GLU A 392 -6.76 4.13 29.76
CA GLU A 392 -6.41 5.54 29.89
C GLU A 392 -7.09 6.38 28.79
N MET A 393 -7.08 5.90 27.54
CA MET A 393 -7.81 6.54 26.44
C MET A 393 -9.32 6.55 26.68
N GLU A 394 -9.90 5.45 27.16
CA GLU A 394 -11.31 5.35 27.52
C GLU A 394 -11.70 6.42 28.54
N SER A 395 -10.92 6.52 29.62
CA SER A 395 -11.13 7.53 30.67
C SER A 395 -11.06 8.96 30.11
N TYR A 396 -10.17 9.20 29.15
CA TYR A 396 -10.01 10.51 28.52
C TYR A 396 -11.17 10.86 27.58
N LEU A 397 -11.59 9.92 26.74
CA LEU A 397 -12.74 10.09 25.82
C LEU A 397 -14.04 10.30 26.58
N GLN A 398 -14.25 9.57 27.68
CA GLN A 398 -15.42 9.74 28.54
C GLN A 398 -15.49 11.14 29.16
N LYS A 399 -14.35 11.71 29.61
CA LYS A 399 -14.30 13.09 30.10
C LYS A 399 -14.70 14.13 29.04
N HIS A 400 -14.50 13.82 27.77
CA HIS A 400 -14.87 14.67 26.63
C HIS A 400 -16.24 14.30 26.03
N ASN A 401 -17.05 13.50 26.73
CA ASN A 401 -18.38 13.05 26.29
C ASN A 401 -18.37 12.31 24.94
N ILE A 402 -17.30 11.58 24.63
CA ILE A 402 -17.22 10.72 23.43
C ILE A 402 -17.63 9.29 23.84
N PRO A 403 -18.78 8.77 23.36
CA PRO A 403 -19.18 7.39 23.63
C PRO A 403 -18.15 6.39 23.13
N CYS A 404 -17.70 5.51 24.02
CA CYS A 404 -16.68 4.52 23.72
C CYS A 404 -16.97 3.16 24.36
N LEU A 405 -16.37 2.09 23.84
CA LEU A 405 -16.50 0.72 24.36
C LEU A 405 -15.14 0.02 24.32
N LEU A 406 -14.61 -0.30 25.50
CA LEU A 406 -13.43 -1.15 25.65
C LEU A 406 -13.78 -2.62 25.42
N PHE A 407 -13.07 -3.26 24.50
CA PHE A 407 -13.17 -4.69 24.26
C PHE A 407 -12.03 -5.44 24.96
N ASP A 408 -12.37 -6.26 25.95
CA ASP A 408 -11.40 -7.03 26.73
C ASP A 408 -11.17 -8.46 26.20
N GLY A 409 -11.86 -8.85 25.12
CA GLY A 409 -11.77 -10.16 24.48
C GLY A 409 -12.69 -11.24 25.07
N LYS A 410 -13.47 -10.94 26.12
CA LYS A 410 -14.37 -11.91 26.76
C LYS A 410 -15.84 -11.74 26.35
N ASP A 411 -16.27 -10.49 26.20
CA ASP A 411 -17.65 -10.15 25.86
C ASP A 411 -17.93 -10.20 24.36
N GLU A 412 -19.21 -10.15 23.97
CA GLU A 412 -19.57 -10.07 22.56
C GLU A 412 -19.25 -8.69 21.98
N PHE A 413 -18.61 -8.68 20.80
CA PHE A 413 -18.31 -7.45 20.09
C PHE A 413 -19.58 -6.92 19.40
N ASP A 414 -20.23 -5.91 19.99
CA ASP A 414 -21.38 -5.26 19.39
C ASP A 414 -20.93 -4.24 18.33
N PHE A 415 -21.00 -4.66 17.06
CA PHE A 415 -20.69 -3.84 15.88
C PHE A 415 -21.74 -2.77 15.60
N ALA A 416 -22.99 -2.96 16.05
CA ALA A 416 -24.09 -2.06 15.74
C ALA A 416 -24.12 -0.84 16.68
N LYS A 417 -23.61 -0.99 17.91
CA LYS A 417 -23.60 0.08 18.91
C LYS A 417 -22.80 1.30 18.45
N GLU A 418 -23.46 2.45 18.46
CA GLU A 418 -22.97 3.75 18.00
C GLU A 418 -21.97 4.39 18.98
N CYS A 419 -20.76 3.81 19.06
CA CYS A 419 -19.66 4.30 19.89
C CYS A 419 -18.30 3.92 19.31
N VAL A 420 -17.27 4.67 19.68
CA VAL A 420 -15.87 4.37 19.30
C VAL A 420 -15.44 3.07 19.97
N LYS A 421 -14.89 2.14 19.20
CA LYS A 421 -14.41 0.86 19.74
C LYS A 421 -12.96 0.97 20.16
N LEU A 422 -12.61 0.43 21.32
CA LEU A 422 -11.25 0.39 21.83
C LEU A 422 -10.81 -1.06 21.91
N VAL A 423 -9.82 -1.44 21.10
CA VAL A 423 -9.38 -2.83 20.98
C VAL A 423 -7.86 -2.92 21.02
N THR A 424 -7.32 -4.03 21.52
CA THR A 424 -5.86 -4.24 21.40
C THR A 424 -5.50 -4.61 19.96
N MET A 425 -4.24 -4.37 19.58
CA MET A 425 -3.72 -4.80 18.27
C MET A 425 -3.84 -6.32 18.03
N HIS A 426 -3.90 -7.15 19.09
CA HIS A 426 -4.15 -8.59 18.94
C HIS A 426 -5.63 -8.87 18.70
N SER A 427 -6.51 -8.16 19.42
CA SER A 427 -7.96 -8.37 19.36
C SER A 427 -8.59 -7.85 18.07
N ILE A 428 -7.96 -6.91 17.36
CA ILE A 428 -8.48 -6.42 16.08
C ILE A 428 -8.33 -7.44 14.93
N LYS A 429 -7.55 -8.51 15.13
CA LYS A 429 -7.35 -9.52 14.08
C LYS A 429 -8.68 -10.19 13.70
N GLY A 430 -9.01 -10.13 12.41
CA GLY A 430 -10.28 -10.58 11.86
C GLY A 430 -11.39 -9.52 11.86
N LEU A 431 -11.15 -8.33 12.41
CA LEU A 431 -12.07 -7.19 12.40
C LEU A 431 -11.63 -6.14 11.36
N GLU A 432 -12.53 -5.23 11.00
CA GLU A 432 -12.29 -4.19 9.99
C GLU A 432 -13.12 -2.95 10.32
N PHE A 433 -12.57 -1.77 10.04
CA PHE A 433 -13.21 -0.48 10.32
C PHE A 433 -12.94 0.53 9.19
N LYS A 434 -13.83 1.51 8.99
CA LYS A 434 -13.57 2.59 8.02
C LYS A 434 -12.38 3.42 8.46
N VAL A 435 -12.34 3.77 9.75
CA VAL A 435 -11.26 4.57 10.33
C VAL A 435 -10.58 3.80 11.46
N VAL A 436 -9.26 3.66 11.36
CA VAL A 436 -8.42 3.09 12.42
C VAL A 436 -7.47 4.16 12.94
N ILE A 437 -7.42 4.31 14.26
CA ILE A 437 -6.48 5.17 14.98
C ILE A 437 -5.54 4.29 15.80
N MET A 438 -4.27 4.21 15.41
CA MET A 438 -3.22 3.49 16.14
C MET A 438 -2.56 4.42 17.16
N ALA A 439 -2.96 4.30 18.43
CA ALA A 439 -2.56 5.23 19.50
C ALA A 439 -1.36 4.74 20.33
N GLY A 440 -0.48 5.66 20.71
CA GLY A 440 0.66 5.42 21.59
C GLY A 440 1.73 4.53 20.96
N MET A 441 2.04 4.73 19.68
CA MET A 441 3.06 3.98 18.93
C MET A 441 4.48 4.50 19.21
N ASN A 442 4.87 4.53 20.48
CA ASN A 442 6.18 5.03 20.95
C ASN A 442 7.20 3.90 21.19
N SER A 443 8.47 4.27 21.40
CA SER A 443 9.60 3.33 21.53
C SER A 443 9.57 2.45 22.79
N LYS A 444 8.81 2.85 23.81
CA LYS A 444 8.64 2.07 25.06
C LYS A 444 7.56 0.99 24.91
N VAL A 445 6.62 1.22 24.00
CA VAL A 445 5.46 0.36 23.80
C VAL A 445 5.63 -0.55 22.59
N MET A 446 6.33 -0.09 21.54
CA MET A 446 6.41 -0.80 20.28
C MET A 446 7.81 -0.65 19.65
N PRO A 447 8.56 -1.75 19.43
CA PRO A 447 8.29 -3.13 19.85
C PRO A 447 8.20 -3.26 21.38
N LEU A 448 7.30 -4.10 21.87
CA LEU A 448 7.21 -4.36 23.31
C LEU A 448 8.29 -5.35 23.76
N TYR A 449 9.35 -4.85 24.37
CA TYR A 449 10.38 -5.67 25.02
C TYR A 449 9.95 -5.97 26.47
N LEU A 450 9.14 -7.01 26.68
CA LEU A 450 8.68 -7.42 28.02
C LEU A 450 9.85 -7.71 28.98
N SER A 451 10.98 -8.17 28.44
CA SER A 451 12.25 -8.31 29.14
C SER A 451 13.36 -8.50 28.09
N LYS A 452 14.36 -7.61 28.00
CA LYS A 452 15.55 -7.87 27.16
C LYS A 452 16.44 -8.87 27.88
N ASN A 453 16.09 -10.14 27.79
CA ASN A 453 16.87 -11.19 28.43
C ASN A 453 17.92 -11.73 27.46
N GLU A 454 19.05 -12.18 27.97
CA GLU A 454 20.14 -12.72 27.14
C GLU A 454 19.70 -13.92 26.28
N PHE A 455 18.58 -14.57 26.62
CA PHE A 455 17.99 -15.71 25.93
C PHE A 455 16.98 -15.36 24.82
N ASP A 456 16.46 -14.11 24.78
CA ASP A 456 15.47 -13.69 23.79
C ASP A 456 16.12 -13.32 22.46
N ASP A 457 15.58 -13.82 21.35
CA ASP A 457 15.98 -13.37 20.02
C ASP A 457 15.29 -12.05 19.69
N VAL A 458 16.05 -10.96 19.76
CA VAL A 458 15.55 -9.60 19.55
C VAL A 458 14.99 -9.44 18.14
N GLU A 459 15.64 -10.02 17.12
CA GLU A 459 15.21 -9.87 15.74
C GLU A 459 13.91 -10.63 15.47
N MET A 460 13.76 -11.83 16.05
CA MET A 460 12.51 -12.60 15.99
C MET A 460 11.35 -11.85 16.69
N LEU A 461 11.62 -11.25 17.86
CA LEU A 461 10.63 -10.44 18.57
C LEU A 461 10.22 -9.22 17.74
N GLU A 462 11.18 -8.56 17.12
CA GLU A 462 10.93 -7.41 16.25
C GLU A 462 10.15 -7.80 14.99
N SER A 463 10.45 -8.94 14.35
CA SER A 463 9.64 -9.49 13.24
C SER A 463 8.18 -9.68 13.67
N ARG A 464 7.95 -10.29 14.84
CA ARG A 464 6.60 -10.51 15.38
C ARG A 464 5.85 -9.20 15.65
N GLU A 465 6.49 -8.25 16.31
CA GLU A 465 5.88 -6.94 16.61
C GLU A 465 5.66 -6.14 15.30
N ARG A 466 6.54 -6.27 14.30
CA ARG A 466 6.35 -5.66 12.97
C ARG A 466 5.12 -6.22 12.27
N LYS A 467 4.91 -7.55 12.30
CA LYS A 467 3.69 -8.20 11.79
C LYS A 467 2.45 -7.71 12.54
N LEU A 468 2.53 -7.54 13.85
CA LEU A 468 1.43 -6.99 14.64
C LEU A 468 1.09 -5.55 14.23
N PHE A 469 2.09 -4.71 13.97
CA PHE A 469 1.91 -3.36 13.45
C PHE A 469 1.26 -3.37 12.06
N TYR A 470 1.77 -4.19 11.14
CA TYR A 470 1.20 -4.39 9.81
C TYR A 470 -0.27 -4.86 9.87
N VAL A 471 -0.57 -5.80 10.76
CA VAL A 471 -1.94 -6.26 11.01
C VAL A 471 -2.80 -5.08 11.44
N GLY A 472 -2.37 -4.22 12.36
CA GLY A 472 -3.11 -3.03 12.78
C GLY A 472 -3.41 -2.06 11.63
N MET A 473 -2.40 -1.75 10.82
CA MET A 473 -2.55 -0.84 9.66
C MET A 473 -3.58 -1.36 8.64
N THR A 474 -3.56 -2.67 8.36
CA THR A 474 -4.41 -3.31 7.33
C THR A 474 -5.86 -3.57 7.77
N ARG A 475 -6.26 -3.10 8.96
CA ARG A 475 -7.66 -3.12 9.44
C ARG A 475 -8.44 -1.90 9.00
N ALA A 476 -7.75 -0.85 8.55
CA ALA A 476 -8.35 0.32 7.98
C ALA A 476 -8.84 0.02 6.56
N THR A 477 -10.09 0.35 6.28
CA THR A 477 -10.67 0.24 4.95
C THR A 477 -10.64 1.57 4.20
N GLU A 478 -10.59 2.71 4.90
CA GLU A 478 -10.60 4.06 4.29
C GLU A 478 -9.50 4.99 4.85
N LYS A 479 -9.47 5.22 6.17
CA LYS A 479 -8.51 6.13 6.82
C LYS A 479 -7.70 5.46 7.92
N LEU A 480 -6.41 5.78 7.97
CA LEU A 480 -5.47 5.30 8.99
C LEU A 480 -4.73 6.49 9.62
N PHE A 481 -4.87 6.61 10.94
CA PHE A 481 -4.11 7.55 11.75
C PHE A 481 -3.15 6.77 12.65
N ILE A 482 -1.94 7.26 12.79
CA ILE A 482 -0.92 6.69 13.65
C ILE A 482 -0.40 7.82 14.54
N THR A 483 -0.46 7.64 15.85
CA THR A 483 0.00 8.65 16.80
C THR A 483 1.03 8.05 17.75
N SER A 484 1.94 8.89 18.22
CA SER A 484 2.88 8.52 19.28
C SER A 484 3.14 9.69 20.19
N ASP A 485 3.43 9.39 21.45
CA ASP A 485 3.91 10.33 22.46
C ASP A 485 5.39 10.09 22.77
N GLY A 486 6.14 11.15 23.04
CA GLY A 486 7.56 11.11 23.34
C GLY A 486 8.41 10.63 22.15
N ILE A 487 9.19 9.56 22.34
CA ILE A 487 10.08 9.02 21.32
C ILE A 487 9.29 8.04 20.43
N PRO A 488 9.16 8.30 19.11
CA PRO A 488 8.43 7.41 18.21
C PRO A 488 8.96 5.98 18.18
N SER A 489 8.08 5.01 17.94
CA SER A 489 8.49 3.64 17.65
C SER A 489 9.44 3.61 16.45
N LYS A 490 10.44 2.72 16.49
CA LYS A 490 11.33 2.52 15.34
C LYS A 490 10.59 2.09 14.07
N PHE A 491 9.45 1.41 14.20
CA PHE A 491 8.64 0.98 13.06
C PHE A 491 8.06 2.15 12.27
N ILE A 492 7.87 3.30 12.92
CA ILE A 492 7.46 4.53 12.27
C ILE A 492 8.54 5.06 11.31
N LYS A 493 9.82 4.78 11.58
CA LYS A 493 10.94 5.04 10.66
C LYS A 493 11.10 3.95 9.61
N ASP A 494 10.50 2.78 9.85
CA ASP A 494 10.52 1.68 8.90
C ASP A 494 9.50 1.82 7.78
N ILE A 495 8.39 2.52 8.02
CA ILE A 495 7.47 2.94 6.97
C ILE A 495 8.18 3.98 6.09
N ASP A 496 8.14 3.78 4.78
CA ASP A 496 8.72 4.73 3.82
C ASP A 496 8.01 6.09 3.97
N TYR A 497 8.78 7.15 4.19
CA TYR A 497 8.28 8.49 4.48
C TYR A 497 7.34 9.03 3.40
N LYS A 498 7.52 8.58 2.14
CA LYS A 498 6.67 8.98 1.01
C LYS A 498 5.22 8.52 1.13
N TYR A 499 4.97 7.51 1.98
CA TYR A 499 3.65 6.95 2.23
C TYR A 499 3.01 7.44 3.53
N LEU A 500 3.60 8.45 4.18
CA LEU A 500 3.02 9.10 5.36
C LEU A 500 2.75 10.58 5.09
N ARG A 501 1.71 11.11 5.73
CA ARG A 501 1.36 12.54 5.72
C ARG A 501 1.30 13.09 7.13
N ILE A 502 1.48 14.40 7.26
CA ILE A 502 1.32 15.14 8.53
C ILE A 502 -0.14 15.59 8.71
N LYS A 503 -0.82 15.88 7.59
CA LYS A 503 -2.18 16.43 7.55
C LYS A 503 -3.02 15.74 6.48
N GLU A 504 -4.33 15.70 6.68
CA GLU A 504 -5.30 15.24 5.66
C GLU A 504 -5.27 16.14 4.43
N ASN A 505 -5.55 15.55 3.26
CA ASN A 505 -5.62 16.27 1.98
C ASN A 505 -4.36 17.10 1.62
N CYS A 506 -3.21 16.77 2.20
CA CYS A 506 -1.94 17.43 1.92
C CYS A 506 -1.03 16.49 1.14
N LEU A 507 -0.40 16.99 0.08
CA LEU A 507 0.54 16.22 -0.72
C LEU A 507 1.92 16.10 -0.05
N MET A 508 2.31 17.04 0.81
CA MET A 508 3.61 17.03 1.51
C MET A 508 3.81 15.72 2.26
N ARG A 509 4.86 15.01 1.87
CA ARG A 509 5.32 13.79 2.51
C ARG A 509 5.88 14.12 3.88
N ARG A 510 5.84 13.15 4.79
CA ARG A 510 6.44 13.32 6.12
C ARG A 510 7.93 13.68 6.02
N ILE A 511 8.36 14.57 6.91
CA ILE A 511 9.77 14.90 7.11
C ILE A 511 10.64 13.63 7.29
N HIS A 512 11.79 13.63 6.63
CA HIS A 512 12.73 12.52 6.60
C HIS A 512 14.17 13.05 6.63
N SER A 513 15.11 12.16 6.95
CA SER A 513 16.52 12.53 6.95
C SER A 513 17.01 12.73 5.51
N ILE A 514 17.52 13.92 5.21
CA ILE A 514 18.18 14.25 3.94
C ILE A 514 19.67 14.35 4.22
N LYS A 515 20.51 13.69 3.40
CA LYS A 515 21.96 13.81 3.53
C LYS A 515 22.39 15.21 3.09
N ILE A 516 23.40 15.78 3.73
CA ILE A 516 23.95 17.11 3.38
C ILE A 516 24.42 17.15 1.92
N GLU A 517 24.90 16.02 1.39
CA GLU A 517 25.25 15.83 -0.02
C GLU A 517 24.08 16.07 -0.97
N ASP A 518 22.84 15.87 -0.52
CA ASP A 518 21.62 16.01 -1.31
C ASP A 518 20.86 17.32 -1.03
N TYR A 519 21.47 18.26 -0.28
CA TYR A 519 20.89 19.57 -0.02
C TYR A 519 20.78 20.38 -1.32
N LEU A 520 19.67 21.08 -1.47
CA LEU A 520 19.37 21.99 -2.57
C LEU A 520 19.86 23.40 -2.21
N LEU A 521 20.26 24.18 -3.22
CA LEU A 521 20.71 25.58 -3.07
C LEU A 521 21.87 25.77 -2.07
N LYS A 522 22.81 24.79 -2.00
CA LYS A 522 23.90 24.78 -1.02
C LYS A 522 24.74 26.05 -0.95
N GLU A 523 24.95 26.69 -2.10
CA GLU A 523 25.73 27.93 -2.22
C GLU A 523 25.08 29.11 -1.47
N SER A 524 23.79 29.01 -1.16
CA SER A 524 22.99 30.04 -0.49
C SER A 524 22.69 29.72 0.98
N ILE A 525 23.26 28.65 1.54
CA ILE A 525 23.00 28.21 2.92
C ILE A 525 24.05 28.79 3.88
N PRO A 526 23.67 29.56 4.92
CA PRO A 526 24.62 30.12 5.89
C PRO A 526 25.26 29.07 6.80
N ASP A 527 24.48 28.10 7.29
CA ASP A 527 24.94 27.01 8.17
C ASP A 527 24.27 25.67 7.78
N LEU A 528 25.06 24.82 7.12
CA LEU A 528 24.64 23.50 6.64
C LEU A 528 24.29 22.51 7.77
N TYR A 529 24.77 22.75 8.99
CA TYR A 529 24.62 21.80 10.11
C TYR A 529 23.52 22.19 11.09
N SER A 530 22.83 23.31 10.86
CA SER A 530 21.75 23.74 11.76
C SER A 530 20.54 22.78 11.68
N GLU A 531 19.89 22.54 12.83
CA GLU A 531 18.69 21.70 12.90
C GLU A 531 17.50 22.28 12.12
N GLU A 532 17.46 23.61 11.98
CA GLU A 532 16.45 24.33 11.21
C GLU A 532 16.64 24.16 9.71
N GLU A 533 17.90 24.12 9.25
CA GLU A 533 18.22 23.86 7.84
C GLU A 533 17.73 22.47 7.40
N ARG A 534 17.74 21.47 8.29
CA ARG A 534 17.17 20.14 7.98
C ARG A 534 15.69 20.21 7.62
N ILE A 535 14.92 21.08 8.28
CA ILE A 535 13.49 21.29 8.03
C ILE A 535 13.30 22.11 6.76
N ARG A 536 14.12 23.16 6.58
CA ARG A 536 14.14 23.98 5.37
C ARG A 536 14.39 23.14 4.11
N GLN A 537 15.38 22.25 4.15
CA GLN A 537 15.71 21.33 3.05
C GLN A 537 14.60 20.33 2.75
N TRP A 538 13.87 19.87 3.77
CA TRP A 538 12.67 19.07 3.56
C TRP A 538 11.61 19.85 2.79
N ILE A 539 11.29 21.09 3.19
CA ILE A 539 10.33 21.92 2.46
C ILE A 539 10.78 22.20 1.02
N LEU A 540 12.06 22.51 0.79
CA LEU A 540 12.61 22.72 -0.56
C LEU A 540 12.40 21.48 -1.45
N LYS A 541 12.66 20.28 -0.91
CA LYS A 541 12.42 19.04 -1.65
C LYS A 541 10.95 18.79 -1.91
N GLU A 542 10.05 19.07 -0.95
CA GLU A 542 8.62 18.93 -1.20
C GLU A 542 8.15 19.90 -2.29
N LEU A 543 8.53 21.18 -2.23
CA LEU A 543 8.19 22.19 -3.23
C LEU A 543 8.68 21.79 -4.63
N ASN A 544 9.92 21.32 -4.75
CA ASN A 544 10.51 20.92 -6.03
C ASN A 544 10.02 19.56 -6.54
N GLU A 545 10.07 18.51 -5.72
CA GLU A 545 9.81 17.14 -6.18
C GLU A 545 8.32 16.79 -6.20
N VAL A 546 7.53 17.30 -5.26
CA VAL A 546 6.10 16.96 -5.11
C VAL A 546 5.21 18.00 -5.78
N TYR A 547 5.46 19.29 -5.51
CA TYR A 547 4.69 20.40 -6.09
C TYR A 547 5.26 20.91 -7.41
N LYS A 548 6.44 20.45 -7.83
CA LYS A 548 7.05 20.73 -9.14
C LYS A 548 7.47 22.19 -9.36
N TYR A 549 7.68 22.96 -8.30
CA TYR A 549 8.23 24.32 -8.42
C TYR A 549 9.72 24.27 -8.79
N PRO A 550 10.14 24.84 -9.93
CA PRO A 550 11.53 24.88 -10.34
C PRO A 550 12.44 25.63 -9.35
N LEU A 551 13.66 25.15 -9.13
CA LEU A 551 14.60 25.74 -8.16
C LEU A 551 14.97 27.20 -8.47
N ASN A 552 14.97 27.61 -9.74
CA ASN A 552 15.24 29.00 -10.14
C ASN A 552 14.11 29.98 -9.76
N LEU A 553 12.95 29.47 -9.34
CA LEU A 553 11.86 30.26 -8.77
C LEU A 553 11.89 30.31 -7.24
N ILE A 554 12.80 29.58 -6.59
CA ILE A 554 12.88 29.50 -5.14
C ILE A 554 14.07 30.32 -4.65
N THR A 555 13.81 31.23 -3.71
CA THR A 555 14.81 32.10 -3.09
C THR A 555 14.87 31.82 -1.59
N LEU A 556 16.09 31.64 -1.06
CA LEU A 556 16.32 31.55 0.39
C LEU A 556 16.56 32.94 0.98
N GLU A 557 16.11 33.15 2.23
CA GLU A 557 16.31 34.41 2.94
C GLU A 557 15.81 35.63 2.13
N GLN A 558 14.57 35.56 1.65
CA GLN A 558 13.99 36.61 0.81
C GLN A 558 13.66 37.84 1.67
N LYS A 559 14.10 39.02 1.22
CA LYS A 559 13.83 40.29 1.89
C LYS A 559 12.35 40.66 1.83
N ILE A 560 11.76 41.00 2.98
CA ILE A 560 10.41 41.53 3.16
C ILE A 560 10.49 42.87 3.90
N ASN A 561 9.94 43.91 3.28
CA ASN A 561 9.90 45.25 3.86
C ASN A 561 8.65 45.40 4.75
N ILE A 562 8.84 45.70 6.03
CA ILE A 562 7.75 45.92 7.00
C ILE A 562 7.95 47.31 7.61
N GLY A 563 7.25 48.30 7.07
CA GLY A 563 7.45 49.71 7.42
C GLY A 563 8.89 50.15 7.12
N SER A 564 9.62 50.60 8.14
CA SER A 564 11.03 50.99 8.05
C SER A 564 12.02 49.84 8.31
N SER A 565 11.53 48.66 8.71
CA SER A 565 12.38 47.50 9.03
C SER A 565 12.40 46.50 7.87
N VAL A 566 13.58 45.93 7.61
CA VAL A 566 13.75 44.83 6.64
C VAL A 566 13.85 43.53 7.43
N LYS A 567 13.00 42.56 7.10
CA LYS A 567 13.04 41.20 7.63
C LYS A 567 13.26 40.21 6.50
N PHE A 568 13.49 38.95 6.85
CA PHE A 568 13.78 37.87 5.93
C PHE A 568 12.81 36.72 6.20
N THR A 569 12.26 36.16 5.14
CA THR A 569 11.49 34.91 5.19
C THR A 569 12.39 33.77 4.74
N ASP A 570 12.30 32.62 5.38
CA ASP A 570 13.23 31.51 5.14
C ASP A 570 13.24 31.05 3.69
N ILE A 571 12.05 30.90 3.07
CA ILE A 571 11.91 30.51 1.67
C ILE A 571 10.80 31.36 1.03
N ALA A 572 11.06 31.88 -0.17
CA ALA A 572 10.04 32.42 -1.05
C ALA A 572 10.02 31.64 -2.36
N VAL A 573 8.82 31.25 -2.81
CA VAL A 573 8.59 30.73 -4.15
C VAL A 573 7.95 31.83 -4.97
N ASP A 574 8.65 32.28 -5.99
CA ASP A 574 8.19 33.29 -6.91
C ASP A 574 7.42 32.67 -8.08
N ILE A 575 6.47 33.42 -8.62
CA ILE A 575 5.88 33.13 -9.94
C ILE A 575 5.88 34.40 -10.77
N TYR A 576 5.59 34.24 -12.07
CA TYR A 576 5.36 35.36 -12.96
C TYR A 576 3.86 35.59 -13.13
N ARG A 577 3.43 36.84 -12.93
CA ARG A 577 2.10 37.32 -13.29
C ARG A 577 2.26 38.55 -14.18
N ASN A 578 1.70 38.51 -15.39
CA ASN A 578 1.85 39.60 -16.37
C ASN A 578 3.32 40.01 -16.59
N LYS A 579 4.22 39.02 -16.72
CA LYS A 579 5.69 39.20 -16.86
C LYS A 579 6.42 39.78 -15.64
N VAL A 580 5.71 40.07 -14.54
CA VAL A 580 6.32 40.52 -13.28
C VAL A 580 6.56 39.31 -12.37
N LYS A 581 7.82 39.09 -11.97
CA LYS A 581 8.19 38.09 -10.98
C LYS A 581 7.86 38.61 -9.59
N GLY A 582 7.20 37.80 -8.75
CA GLY A 582 6.99 38.14 -7.35
C GLY A 582 6.64 36.95 -6.47
N PRO A 583 6.76 37.09 -5.14
CA PRO A 583 6.52 36.00 -4.21
C PRO A 583 5.07 35.54 -4.27
N TYR A 584 4.89 34.23 -4.41
CA TYR A 584 3.61 33.54 -4.45
C TYR A 584 3.36 32.71 -3.19
N ILE A 585 4.40 32.00 -2.73
CA ILE A 585 4.39 31.23 -1.49
C ILE A 585 5.50 31.77 -0.61
N LEU A 586 5.18 32.07 0.65
CA LEU A 586 6.16 32.37 1.68
C LEU A 586 6.23 31.21 2.66
N VAL A 587 7.42 30.85 3.11
CA VAL A 587 7.62 29.78 4.09
C VAL A 587 8.43 30.33 5.25
N GLU A 588 7.97 30.01 6.45
CA GLU A 588 8.72 30.20 7.69
C GLU A 588 8.92 28.85 8.37
N VAL A 589 10.18 28.50 8.62
CA VAL A 589 10.58 27.30 9.33
C VAL A 589 11.05 27.65 10.73
N LYS A 590 10.96 26.69 11.65
CA LYS A 590 11.55 26.79 13.00
C LYS A 590 12.20 25.48 13.38
N ARG A 591 12.95 25.48 14.48
CA ARG A 591 13.58 24.27 15.04
C ARG A 591 12.54 23.23 15.42
N TRP A 592 12.92 21.96 15.30
CA TRP A 592 12.03 20.82 15.52
C TRP A 592 11.15 20.93 16.76
N GLY A 593 9.83 20.80 16.58
CA GLY A 593 8.82 20.74 17.64
C GLY A 593 8.67 22.02 18.48
N ASN A 594 9.33 23.11 18.09
CA ASN A 594 9.27 24.38 18.79
C ASN A 594 8.95 25.50 17.80
N GLY A 595 7.69 25.95 17.82
CA GLY A 595 7.33 27.27 17.33
C GLY A 595 6.66 27.34 15.96
N ALA A 596 5.99 26.29 15.48
CA ALA A 596 5.11 26.42 14.30
C ALA A 596 4.09 27.56 14.45
N GLN A 597 3.54 27.79 15.65
CA GLN A 597 2.66 28.94 15.94
C GLN A 597 3.40 30.30 15.93
N ASN A 598 4.68 30.32 16.35
CA ASN A 598 5.52 31.51 16.26
C ASN A 598 5.87 31.82 14.80
N ALA A 599 6.19 30.79 14.02
CA ALA A 599 6.40 30.87 12.57
C ALA A 599 5.14 31.42 11.88
N LEU A 600 3.96 30.90 12.24
CA LEU A 600 2.67 31.37 11.73
C LEU A 600 2.45 32.86 12.04
N SER A 601 2.77 33.30 13.26
CA SER A 601 2.62 34.71 13.66
C SER A 601 3.53 35.64 12.84
N GLN A 602 4.77 35.22 12.55
CA GLN A 602 5.70 35.95 11.69
C GLN A 602 5.22 35.97 10.23
N LEU A 603 4.85 34.81 9.72
CA LEU A 603 4.36 34.61 8.35
C LEU A 603 3.11 35.45 8.05
N LYS A 604 2.16 35.55 8.99
CA LYS A 604 0.99 36.43 8.86
C LYS A 604 1.39 37.89 8.67
N SER A 605 2.41 38.35 9.39
CA SER A 605 2.95 39.71 9.22
C SER A 605 3.63 39.89 7.86
N TYR A 606 4.33 38.87 7.36
CA TYR A 606 5.01 38.92 6.06
C TYR A 606 4.02 38.95 4.90
N MET A 607 2.99 38.10 4.93
CA MET A 607 1.94 38.08 3.91
C MET A 607 1.15 39.40 3.86
N ALA A 608 0.88 40.01 5.02
CA ALA A 608 0.21 41.32 5.07
C ALA A 608 1.00 42.44 4.38
N ASN A 609 2.33 42.32 4.29
CA ASN A 609 3.23 43.28 3.63
C ASN A 609 3.69 42.82 2.24
N CYS A 610 3.22 41.66 1.76
CA CYS A 610 3.58 41.09 0.45
C CYS A 610 2.30 40.77 -0.35
N PRO A 611 1.70 41.74 -1.05
CA PRO A 611 0.38 41.57 -1.68
C PRO A 611 0.29 40.49 -2.76
N SER A 612 1.44 40.10 -3.34
CA SER A 612 1.54 39.05 -4.35
C SER A 612 1.42 37.64 -3.75
N ALA A 613 1.82 37.45 -2.49
CA ALA A 613 1.79 36.15 -1.82
C ALA A 613 0.34 35.67 -1.68
N GLN A 614 0.07 34.45 -2.15
CA GLN A 614 -1.24 33.81 -2.05
C GLN A 614 -1.30 32.74 -0.96
N TYR A 615 -0.14 32.16 -0.62
CA TYR A 615 -0.05 31.10 0.36
C TYR A 615 1.12 31.33 1.31
N GLY A 616 0.93 30.89 2.54
CA GLY A 616 1.97 30.84 3.56
C GLY A 616 2.10 29.43 4.12
N ILE A 617 3.32 28.97 4.35
CA ILE A 617 3.60 27.71 5.05
C ILE A 617 4.40 28.02 6.32
N ALA A 618 3.89 27.61 7.48
CA ALA A 618 4.58 27.68 8.75
C ALA A 618 4.80 26.26 9.29
N THR A 619 6.05 25.89 9.60
CA THR A 619 6.35 24.55 10.09
C THR A 619 7.57 24.48 11.00
N ASP A 620 7.54 23.53 11.92
CA ASP A 620 8.71 23.08 12.70
C ASP A 620 9.06 21.61 12.41
N GLY A 621 8.57 21.07 11.29
CA GLY A 621 8.74 19.65 10.92
C GLY A 621 7.79 18.68 11.63
N ASN A 622 7.31 18.97 12.84
CA ASN A 622 6.31 18.16 13.53
C ASN A 622 4.88 18.66 13.25
N GLU A 623 4.71 19.97 13.21
CA GLU A 623 3.47 20.64 12.83
C GLU A 623 3.64 21.39 11.49
N LEU A 624 2.59 21.35 10.66
CA LEU A 624 2.52 22.00 9.36
C LEU A 624 1.22 22.79 9.26
N ILE A 625 1.34 24.11 9.16
CA ILE A 625 0.22 25.04 9.03
C ILE A 625 0.34 25.73 7.69
N ILE A 626 -0.72 25.67 6.89
CA ILE A 626 -0.79 26.32 5.59
C ILE A 626 -1.92 27.33 5.65
N ILE A 627 -1.66 28.56 5.23
CA ILE A 627 -2.67 29.63 5.19
C ILE A 627 -2.81 30.21 3.78
N ASN A 628 -4.00 30.67 3.44
CA ASN A 628 -4.28 31.42 2.22
C ASN A 628 -4.01 32.93 2.41
N LYS A 629 -4.28 33.73 1.37
CA LYS A 629 -4.11 35.19 1.37
C LYS A 629 -4.99 35.88 2.43
N GLU A 630 -6.14 35.29 2.73
CA GLU A 630 -7.09 35.73 3.76
C GLU A 630 -6.64 35.34 5.19
N LEU A 631 -5.47 34.68 5.32
CA LEU A 631 -4.88 34.20 6.57
C LEU A 631 -5.68 33.07 7.25
N GLU A 632 -6.54 32.40 6.48
CA GLU A 632 -7.31 31.23 6.90
C GLU A 632 -6.52 29.95 6.67
N GLU A 633 -6.64 28.99 7.59
CA GLU A 633 -5.94 27.71 7.46
C GLU A 633 -6.55 26.84 6.36
N VAL A 634 -5.71 26.39 5.43
CA VAL A 634 -6.06 25.47 4.35
C VAL A 634 -5.31 24.14 4.49
N ASN A 635 -5.73 23.13 3.73
CA ASN A 635 -5.11 21.81 3.80
C ASN A 635 -3.83 21.70 2.96
N ASP A 636 -3.75 22.43 1.84
CA ASP A 636 -2.64 22.30 0.90
C ASP A 636 -2.42 23.55 0.05
N ILE A 637 -1.29 23.59 -0.65
CA ILE A 637 -0.93 24.57 -1.68
C ILE A 637 -1.14 24.01 -3.11
N PRO A 638 -1.29 24.86 -4.14
CA PRO A 638 -1.37 24.39 -5.52
C PRO A 638 -0.03 23.90 -6.05
N LYS A 639 -0.08 22.89 -6.94
CA LYS A 639 1.08 22.47 -7.72
C LYS A 639 1.47 23.55 -8.73
N PHE A 640 2.75 23.54 -9.10
CA PHE A 640 3.27 24.35 -10.19
C PHE A 640 2.51 24.06 -11.49
N SER A 641 2.26 25.13 -12.24
CA SER A 641 1.58 25.14 -13.53
C SER A 641 2.40 25.97 -14.50
N SER A 642 2.36 25.65 -15.80
CA SER A 642 2.99 26.47 -16.85
C SER A 642 2.45 27.91 -16.89
N SER A 643 1.27 28.16 -16.35
CA SER A 643 0.73 29.51 -16.18
C SER A 643 1.48 30.37 -15.14
N MET A 644 2.40 29.78 -14.37
CA MET A 644 3.19 30.46 -13.33
C MET A 644 4.55 30.98 -13.84
N ILE A 645 4.88 30.73 -15.10
CA ILE A 645 6.06 31.25 -15.80
C ILE A 645 5.59 32.25 -16.87
N PRO A 646 6.45 33.17 -17.36
CA PRO A 646 6.09 34.05 -18.45
C PRO A 646 5.74 33.22 -19.68
N SER A 647 4.59 33.49 -20.30
CA SER A 647 4.27 32.90 -21.60
C SER A 647 5.32 33.37 -22.63
N ALA A 648 6.04 32.42 -23.25
CA ALA A 648 6.78 32.69 -24.47
C ALA A 648 5.79 32.47 -25.62
N LEU A 649 5.00 33.52 -25.88
CA LEU A 649 4.12 33.57 -27.04
C LEU A 649 5.00 33.78 -28.28
N GLU A 650 5.00 32.81 -29.19
CA GLU A 650 5.67 32.90 -30.48
C GLU A 650 4.61 33.13 -31.57
N THR A 651 4.85 34.12 -32.44
CA THR A 651 4.00 34.36 -33.62
C THR A 651 4.53 33.55 -34.79
N ILE A 652 3.68 32.68 -35.33
CA ILE A 652 4.00 31.76 -36.42
C ILE A 652 3.12 32.09 -37.63
N GLU A 653 3.67 31.94 -38.84
CA GLU A 653 2.94 32.11 -40.09
C GLU A 653 2.67 30.75 -40.75
N TYR A 654 1.41 30.50 -41.10
CA TYR A 654 0.96 29.35 -41.89
C TYR A 654 0.41 29.81 -43.23
N ILE A 655 0.95 29.27 -44.33
CA ILE A 655 0.53 29.57 -45.70
C ILE A 655 -0.26 28.38 -46.22
N ASN A 656 -1.54 28.57 -46.56
CA ASN A 656 -2.33 27.57 -47.25
C ASN A 656 -2.03 27.62 -48.76
N LEU A 657 -1.40 26.57 -49.30
CA LEU A 657 -0.96 26.52 -50.70
C LEU A 657 -2.12 26.38 -51.69
N LYS A 658 -3.25 25.78 -51.28
CA LYS A 658 -4.41 25.59 -52.16
C LYS A 658 -5.22 26.87 -52.35
N ARG A 659 -5.34 27.68 -51.29
CA ARG A 659 -6.12 28.93 -51.30
C ARG A 659 -5.26 30.18 -51.50
N ASN A 660 -3.94 30.04 -51.41
CA ASN A 660 -2.98 31.13 -51.42
C ASN A 660 -3.28 32.20 -50.35
N ILE A 661 -3.62 31.75 -49.14
CA ILE A 661 -3.93 32.60 -47.98
C ILE A 661 -2.88 32.36 -46.91
N SER A 662 -2.31 33.44 -46.37
CA SER A 662 -1.43 33.40 -45.20
C SER A 662 -2.22 33.71 -43.93
N HIS A 663 -1.99 32.92 -42.90
CA HIS A 663 -2.57 33.07 -41.59
C HIS A 663 -1.46 33.21 -40.55
N LYS A 664 -1.53 34.24 -39.71
CA LYS A 664 -0.67 34.36 -38.53
C LYS A 664 -1.40 33.85 -37.31
N PHE A 665 -0.73 33.06 -36.49
CA PHE A 665 -1.25 32.59 -35.22
C PHE A 665 -0.16 32.67 -34.16
N ILE A 666 -0.61 32.79 -32.92
CA ILE A 666 0.25 32.82 -31.76
C ILE A 666 0.16 31.46 -31.08
N LYS A 667 1.31 30.90 -30.73
CA LYS A 667 1.43 29.63 -30.05
C LYS A 667 2.20 29.83 -28.75
N ASP A 668 1.78 29.14 -27.70
CA ASP A 668 2.53 29.06 -26.45
C ASP A 668 3.57 27.92 -26.55
N SER A 669 4.86 28.25 -26.39
CA SER A 669 5.94 27.25 -26.38
C SER A 669 5.76 26.17 -25.30
N ASN A 670 4.97 26.46 -24.25
CA ASN A 670 4.71 25.56 -23.13
C ASN A 670 3.35 24.82 -23.23
N SER A 671 2.51 25.18 -24.20
CA SER A 671 1.19 24.58 -24.45
C SER A 671 0.99 24.46 -25.95
N ILE A 672 1.64 23.47 -26.56
CA ILE A 672 1.73 23.28 -28.03
C ILE A 672 0.32 23.11 -28.67
N SER A 673 -0.68 22.73 -27.90
CA SER A 673 -2.09 22.61 -28.31
C SER A 673 -2.91 23.90 -28.18
N GLU A 674 -2.40 24.95 -27.54
CA GLU A 674 -3.13 26.22 -27.43
C GLU A 674 -2.68 27.19 -28.52
N ILE A 675 -3.63 27.55 -29.38
CA ILE A 675 -3.41 28.42 -30.54
C ILE A 675 -4.36 29.61 -30.42
N TYR A 676 -3.82 30.80 -30.70
CA TYR A 676 -4.58 32.04 -30.74
C TYR A 676 -4.46 32.67 -32.14
N VAL A 677 -5.54 33.24 -32.65
CA VAL A 677 -5.55 33.97 -33.92
C VAL A 677 -5.99 35.40 -33.65
N GLU A 678 -5.29 36.37 -34.22
CA GLU A 678 -5.66 37.77 -34.11
C GLU A 678 -6.75 38.10 -35.15
N SER A 679 -7.92 38.50 -34.67
CA SER A 679 -9.03 39.00 -35.50
C SER A 679 -9.47 40.37 -34.99
N ASN A 680 -9.43 41.39 -35.84
CA ASN A 680 -9.83 42.76 -35.50
C ASN A 680 -9.13 43.36 -34.25
N GLY A 681 -7.85 43.01 -34.02
CA GLY A 681 -7.06 43.48 -32.88
C GLY A 681 -7.36 42.78 -31.55
N ILE A 682 -8.09 41.67 -31.58
CA ILE A 682 -8.38 40.82 -30.42
C ILE A 682 -7.78 39.43 -30.70
N GLU A 683 -7.02 38.90 -29.73
CA GLU A 683 -6.51 37.52 -29.77
C GLU A 683 -7.60 36.56 -29.29
N GLU A 684 -8.07 35.68 -30.17
CA GLU A 684 -9.09 34.68 -29.86
C GLU A 684 -8.46 33.27 -29.84
N LYS A 685 -8.78 32.49 -28.80
CA LYS A 685 -8.35 31.09 -28.69
C LYS A 685 -9.11 30.24 -29.71
N VAL A 686 -8.39 29.44 -30.48
CA VAL A 686 -8.99 28.50 -31.43
C VAL A 686 -9.49 27.25 -30.70
N GLU A 687 -10.80 27.01 -30.72
CA GLU A 687 -11.39 25.82 -30.08
C GLU A 687 -11.19 24.55 -30.91
N ASN A 688 -11.24 24.66 -32.24
CA ASN A 688 -11.15 23.52 -33.15
C ASN A 688 -9.76 23.39 -33.77
N ILE A 689 -8.92 22.59 -33.12
CA ILE A 689 -7.53 22.33 -33.54
C ILE A 689 -7.36 20.87 -33.97
N ARG A 690 -6.44 20.66 -34.91
CA ARG A 690 -6.09 19.35 -35.45
C ARG A 690 -4.65 19.01 -35.14
N SER A 691 -4.43 17.79 -34.63
CA SER A 691 -3.10 17.24 -34.36
C SER A 691 -2.55 16.52 -35.60
N ILE A 692 -1.36 16.91 -36.05
CA ILE A 692 -0.71 16.41 -37.26
C ILE A 692 0.69 15.88 -36.87
N PRO A 693 1.04 14.61 -37.19
CA PRO A 693 2.37 14.06 -36.89
C PRO A 693 3.48 14.73 -37.70
N ILE A 694 4.64 14.92 -37.07
CA ILE A 694 5.87 15.43 -37.70
C ILE A 694 6.83 14.24 -37.87
N TYR A 695 7.35 14.06 -39.08
CA TYR A 695 8.38 13.07 -39.42
C TYR A 695 9.70 13.75 -39.81
N ASN A 696 10.80 12.98 -39.80
CA ASN A 696 12.16 13.45 -40.10
C ASN A 696 12.29 14.21 -41.45
N GLU A 697 13.43 14.90 -41.61
CA GLU A 697 13.79 15.80 -42.71
C GLU A 697 13.51 15.27 -44.14
N ILE A 698 12.96 16.11 -45.02
CA ILE A 698 12.87 15.87 -46.48
C ILE A 698 13.81 16.80 -47.24
N ALA A 699 14.50 16.28 -48.26
CA ALA A 699 15.41 17.07 -49.07
C ALA A 699 14.64 17.95 -50.07
N ALA A 700 14.78 19.27 -49.94
CA ALA A 700 14.58 20.20 -51.05
C ALA A 700 15.89 20.29 -51.86
N GLY A 701 16.36 19.16 -52.40
CA GLY A 701 17.62 19.04 -53.13
C GLY A 701 17.86 17.62 -53.65
N LYS A 702 19.09 17.09 -53.51
CA LYS A 702 19.38 15.67 -53.80
C LYS A 702 18.56 14.76 -52.86
N PRO A 703 17.97 13.65 -53.35
CA PRO A 703 17.16 12.77 -52.51
C PRO A 703 17.91 12.25 -51.27
N ILE A 704 17.23 12.18 -50.11
CA ILE A 704 17.76 11.63 -48.84
C ILE A 704 16.94 10.40 -48.40
N LEU A 705 17.60 9.40 -47.81
CA LEU A 705 17.01 8.16 -47.30
C LEU A 705 15.83 8.41 -46.34
N ILE A 706 14.70 7.75 -46.57
CA ILE A 706 13.47 7.89 -45.77
C ILE A 706 13.67 7.25 -44.38
N ASN A 707 13.40 8.00 -43.32
CA ASN A 707 13.37 7.49 -41.94
C ASN A 707 11.99 7.76 -41.31
N ASP A 708 11.26 6.69 -40.99
CA ASP A 708 9.88 6.75 -40.46
C ASP A 708 9.79 7.12 -38.96
N SER A 709 10.86 7.68 -38.37
CA SER A 709 10.85 8.08 -36.96
C SER A 709 9.96 9.31 -36.74
N LEU A 710 8.95 9.15 -35.87
CA LEU A 710 8.06 10.24 -35.45
C LEU A 710 8.80 11.19 -34.50
N GLU A 711 9.03 12.43 -34.93
CA GLU A 711 9.71 13.46 -34.12
C GLU A 711 8.76 14.15 -33.14
N GLY A 712 7.47 14.23 -33.47
CA GLY A 712 6.48 14.88 -32.62
C GLY A 712 5.13 15.09 -33.28
N LYS A 713 4.35 16.02 -32.73
CA LYS A 713 3.05 16.45 -33.26
C LYS A 713 2.98 17.97 -33.33
N TYR A 714 2.38 18.48 -34.40
CA TYR A 714 2.05 19.88 -34.57
C TYR A 714 0.54 20.07 -34.47
N PHE A 715 0.09 21.25 -34.00
CA PHE A 715 -1.33 21.59 -33.95
C PHE A 715 -1.61 22.77 -34.88
N LEU A 716 -2.66 22.67 -35.69
CA LEU A 716 -3.15 23.74 -36.57
C LEU A 716 -4.68 23.85 -36.48
N PRO A 717 -5.28 25.03 -36.70
CA PRO A 717 -6.73 25.15 -36.81
C PRO A 717 -7.30 24.23 -37.89
N SER A 718 -8.33 23.46 -37.54
CA SER A 718 -8.92 22.45 -38.45
C SER A 718 -9.39 23.06 -39.78
N ASP A 719 -9.93 24.29 -39.73
CA ASP A 719 -10.47 25.01 -40.89
C ASP A 719 -9.39 25.45 -41.90
N TRP A 720 -8.12 25.51 -41.47
CA TRP A 720 -7.01 25.95 -42.31
C TRP A 720 -6.40 24.83 -43.14
N VAL A 721 -6.39 23.61 -42.60
CA VAL A 721 -5.79 22.43 -43.26
C VAL A 721 -6.81 21.58 -44.04
N GLY A 722 -8.11 21.90 -43.93
CA GLY A 722 -9.19 21.22 -44.66
C GLY A 722 -9.53 19.82 -44.15
N ASN A 723 -10.48 19.16 -44.83
CA ASN A 723 -11.09 17.90 -44.41
C ASN A 723 -10.27 16.62 -44.74
N SER A 724 -9.03 16.74 -45.24
CA SER A 724 -8.26 15.56 -45.64
C SER A 724 -7.85 14.73 -44.43
N ASN A 725 -8.18 13.44 -44.33
CA ASN A 725 -7.97 12.67 -43.09
C ASN A 725 -6.51 12.29 -42.79
N ASP A 726 -5.65 12.20 -43.81
CA ASP A 726 -4.28 11.68 -43.68
C ASP A 726 -3.22 12.76 -43.93
N LEU A 727 -3.04 13.66 -42.96
CA LEU A 727 -2.03 14.73 -43.00
C LEU A 727 -0.77 14.35 -42.21
N PHE A 728 0.38 14.82 -42.68
CA PHE A 728 1.64 14.76 -41.95
C PHE A 728 2.53 15.96 -42.29
N ILE A 729 3.56 16.20 -41.48
CA ILE A 729 4.49 17.32 -41.63
C ILE A 729 5.91 16.82 -41.83
N LEU A 730 6.64 17.46 -42.74
CA LEU A 730 8.06 17.23 -42.98
C LEU A 730 8.84 18.54 -42.78
N LYS A 731 10.03 18.45 -42.21
CA LYS A 731 10.96 19.59 -42.11
C LYS A 731 11.79 19.72 -43.39
N ILE A 732 11.83 20.92 -43.98
CA ILE A 732 12.55 21.20 -45.22
C ILE A 732 14.04 21.32 -44.95
N LYS A 733 14.84 20.65 -45.79
CA LYS A 733 16.29 20.78 -45.83
C LYS A 733 16.78 21.07 -47.25
N GLY A 734 17.39 22.23 -47.47
CA GLY A 734 17.83 22.73 -48.77
C GLY A 734 16.93 23.83 -49.34
N ASP A 735 17.32 24.38 -50.48
CA ASP A 735 16.78 25.61 -51.08
C ASP A 735 16.23 25.40 -52.51
N SER A 736 16.09 24.15 -53.00
CA SER A 736 15.63 23.90 -54.37
C SER A 736 14.18 24.34 -54.64
N MET A 737 13.44 24.78 -53.61
CA MET A 737 12.04 25.23 -53.72
C MET A 737 11.85 26.71 -53.36
N ILE A 738 12.94 27.49 -53.29
CA ILE A 738 12.95 28.87 -52.80
C ILE A 738 12.04 29.81 -53.61
N ASN A 739 11.92 29.62 -54.93
CA ASN A 739 11.06 30.44 -55.80
C ASN A 739 9.56 30.21 -55.52
N LYS A 740 9.19 29.16 -54.76
CA LYS A 740 7.83 28.94 -54.22
C LYS A 740 7.68 29.44 -52.80
N ASN A 741 8.63 30.23 -52.29
CA ASN A 741 8.67 30.67 -50.90
C ASN A 741 8.69 29.48 -49.93
N ILE A 742 9.49 28.45 -50.22
CA ILE A 742 9.77 27.32 -49.32
C ILE A 742 11.26 27.37 -49.00
N ASN A 743 11.60 27.73 -47.77
CA ASN A 743 12.98 27.96 -47.35
C ASN A 743 13.51 26.77 -46.52
N ASP A 744 14.83 26.65 -46.43
CA ASP A 744 15.49 25.74 -45.50
C ASP A 744 15.01 25.99 -44.06
N GLY A 745 14.62 24.94 -43.34
CA GLY A 745 14.09 25.03 -41.98
C GLY A 745 12.58 25.20 -41.86
N ASP A 746 11.86 25.56 -42.93
CA ASP A 746 10.39 25.59 -42.93
C ASP A 746 9.80 24.19 -42.72
N TYR A 747 8.53 24.10 -42.29
CA TYR A 747 7.79 22.84 -42.25
C TYR A 747 6.74 22.80 -43.36
N VAL A 748 6.65 21.69 -44.10
CA VAL A 748 5.63 21.48 -45.13
C VAL A 748 4.56 20.52 -44.65
N VAL A 749 3.29 20.92 -44.75
CA VAL A 749 2.12 20.09 -44.45
C VAL A 749 1.75 19.33 -45.72
N ILE A 750 1.83 18.00 -45.67
CA ILE A 750 1.55 17.09 -46.78
C ILE A 750 0.22 16.36 -46.55
N ASN A 751 -0.59 16.30 -47.58
CA ASN A 751 -1.73 15.39 -47.66
C ASN A 751 -1.30 14.08 -48.33
N LYS A 752 -1.44 12.96 -47.63
CA LYS A 752 -1.05 11.65 -48.14
C LYS A 752 -1.99 11.22 -49.27
N GLN A 753 -1.42 11.07 -50.46
CA GLN A 753 -2.13 10.65 -51.67
C GLN A 753 -1.13 10.17 -52.72
N ASN A 754 -1.53 9.22 -53.55
CA ASN A 754 -0.64 8.59 -54.55
C ASN A 754 -0.78 9.20 -55.95
N ALA A 755 -1.53 10.29 -56.09
CA ALA A 755 -1.78 11.01 -57.33
C ALA A 755 -1.65 12.53 -57.08
N ALA A 756 -1.21 13.28 -58.08
CA ALA A 756 -1.07 14.74 -58.02
C ALA A 756 -1.46 15.38 -59.35
N ASP A 757 -1.97 16.61 -59.30
CA ASP A 757 -2.32 17.39 -60.48
C ASP A 757 -1.10 18.16 -61.02
N ILE A 758 -1.12 18.50 -62.30
CA ILE A 758 -0.04 19.28 -62.92
C ILE A 758 0.05 20.65 -62.23
N GLY A 759 1.23 20.95 -61.69
CA GLY A 759 1.52 22.17 -60.93
C GLY A 759 1.53 21.97 -59.41
N ASP A 760 1.11 20.81 -58.91
CA ASP A 760 1.17 20.50 -57.48
C ASP A 760 2.62 20.40 -56.99
N ILE A 761 2.84 20.83 -55.75
CA ILE A 761 4.10 20.55 -55.04
C ILE A 761 3.96 19.19 -54.38
N VAL A 762 4.81 18.24 -54.77
CA VAL A 762 4.74 16.83 -54.37
C VAL A 762 5.95 16.43 -53.54
N ALA A 763 5.69 15.64 -52.50
CA ALA A 763 6.73 14.82 -51.86
C ALA A 763 6.78 13.48 -52.59
N VAL A 764 7.94 13.16 -53.16
CA VAL A 764 8.15 11.97 -53.99
C VAL A 764 9.31 11.14 -53.44
N ASP A 765 9.16 9.83 -53.50
CA ASP A 765 10.23 8.86 -53.26
C ASP A 765 10.82 8.43 -54.60
N ILE A 766 12.14 8.58 -54.73
CA ILE A 766 12.94 8.16 -55.88
C ILE A 766 14.01 7.21 -55.34
N GLU A 767 13.91 5.93 -55.68
CA GLU A 767 14.86 4.87 -55.27
C GLU A 767 15.14 4.81 -53.74
N GLY A 768 14.10 5.02 -52.91
CA GLY A 768 14.19 4.98 -51.45
C GLY A 768 14.62 6.30 -50.80
N ASN A 769 14.65 7.38 -51.57
CA ASN A 769 15.02 8.71 -51.11
C ASN A 769 13.91 9.73 -51.40
N ALA A 770 13.51 10.51 -50.39
CA ALA A 770 12.46 11.50 -50.51
C ALA A 770 12.97 12.89 -50.94
N THR A 771 12.22 13.55 -51.84
CA THR A 771 12.43 14.97 -52.20
C THR A 771 11.12 15.71 -52.45
N LEU A 772 11.13 17.04 -52.28
CA LEU A 772 10.02 17.93 -52.60
C LEU A 772 10.26 18.64 -53.95
N LYS A 773 9.31 18.57 -54.88
CA LYS A 773 9.38 19.17 -56.24
C LYS A 773 8.01 19.60 -56.76
N THR A 774 7.97 20.45 -57.78
CA THR A 774 6.73 20.75 -58.51
C THR A 774 6.49 19.69 -59.60
N TYR A 775 5.32 19.07 -59.60
CA TYR A 775 4.90 18.05 -60.55
C TYR A 775 4.48 18.67 -61.89
N LYS A 776 5.15 18.30 -62.98
CA LYS A 776 4.77 18.69 -64.36
C LYS A 776 4.76 17.48 -65.28
N SER A 777 4.08 17.62 -66.42
CA SER A 777 4.07 16.62 -67.49
C SER A 777 4.56 17.26 -68.79
N MET A 778 5.45 16.57 -69.51
CA MET A 778 5.93 16.99 -70.83
C MET A 778 6.01 15.76 -71.75
N GLY A 779 5.18 15.72 -72.80
CA GLY A 779 5.28 14.69 -73.85
C GLY A 779 5.10 13.25 -73.39
N GLY A 780 4.28 13.00 -72.36
CA GLY A 780 4.05 11.65 -71.80
C GLY A 780 5.09 11.20 -70.76
N LYS A 781 6.10 12.02 -70.45
CA LYS A 781 7.04 11.81 -69.34
C LYS A 781 6.72 12.75 -68.17
N ILE A 782 7.09 12.33 -66.97
CA ILE A 782 6.91 13.09 -65.74
C ILE A 782 8.16 13.92 -65.46
N LEU A 783 7.94 15.19 -65.15
CA LEU A 783 8.99 16.18 -64.90
C LEU A 783 8.83 16.75 -63.49
N LEU A 784 9.78 16.43 -62.61
CA LEU A 784 9.85 16.96 -61.26
C LEU A 784 10.75 18.19 -61.27
N MET A 785 10.13 19.36 -61.20
CA MET A 785 10.79 20.64 -61.30
C MET A 785 11.27 21.12 -59.93
N PRO A 786 12.56 21.44 -59.75
CA PRO A 786 12.96 22.36 -58.69
C PRO A 786 12.40 23.74 -59.02
N GLU A 787 12.15 24.52 -57.98
CA GLU A 787 11.74 25.91 -58.04
C GLU A 787 12.91 26.76 -57.51
N ASN A 788 14.07 26.57 -58.14
CA ASN A 788 15.31 27.30 -57.94
C ASN A 788 16.18 27.10 -59.19
N ASP A 789 16.61 28.20 -59.82
CA ASP A 789 17.32 28.20 -61.11
C ASP A 789 18.70 27.54 -61.03
N ALA A 790 19.24 27.30 -59.82
CA ALA A 790 20.50 26.61 -59.61
C ALA A 790 20.40 25.07 -59.74
N TYR A 791 19.20 24.51 -59.92
CA TYR A 791 18.96 23.06 -59.93
C TYR A 791 18.31 22.62 -61.25
N GLU A 792 18.75 21.47 -61.77
CA GLU A 792 18.17 20.88 -62.97
C GLU A 792 16.91 20.04 -62.64
N PRO A 793 15.88 20.03 -63.51
CA PRO A 793 14.71 19.16 -63.37
C PRO A 793 15.05 17.67 -63.47
N PHE A 794 14.32 16.84 -62.73
CA PHE A 794 14.37 15.38 -62.89
C PHE A 794 13.29 14.93 -63.89
N MET A 795 13.71 14.23 -64.94
CA MET A 795 12.81 13.62 -65.90
C MET A 795 12.78 12.12 -65.64
N LEU A 796 11.62 11.61 -65.24
CA LEU A 796 11.43 10.23 -64.81
C LEU A 796 10.27 9.58 -65.57
N ASP A 797 10.38 8.27 -65.78
CA ASP A 797 9.29 7.42 -66.25
C ASP A 797 8.35 7.07 -65.07
N GLU A 798 7.09 6.68 -65.35
CA GLU A 798 6.04 6.45 -64.33
C GLU A 798 6.38 5.40 -63.26
N ASP A 799 7.31 4.49 -63.55
CA ASP A 799 7.76 3.42 -62.67
C ASP A 799 9.00 3.78 -61.83
N GLN A 800 9.61 4.95 -62.05
CA GLN A 800 10.86 5.35 -61.39
C GLN A 800 10.68 6.17 -60.12
N PHE A 801 9.45 6.51 -59.74
CA PHE A 801 9.16 7.26 -58.52
C PHE A 801 7.80 6.87 -57.95
N SER A 802 7.57 7.22 -56.68
CA SER A 802 6.23 7.13 -56.09
C SER A 802 5.86 8.45 -55.39
N ILE A 803 4.60 8.87 -55.55
CA ILE A 803 4.08 10.05 -54.86
C ILE A 803 3.71 9.64 -53.44
N ILE A 804 4.35 10.30 -52.47
CA ILE A 804 4.07 10.14 -51.04
C ILE A 804 2.85 11.01 -50.65
N GLY A 805 2.79 12.22 -51.22
CA GLY A 805 1.66 13.13 -51.02
C GLY A 805 1.86 14.50 -51.67
N VAL A 806 0.81 15.33 -51.58
CA VAL A 806 0.78 16.70 -52.12
C VAL A 806 0.84 17.71 -50.98
N ALA A 807 1.68 18.74 -51.13
CA ALA A 807 1.80 19.83 -50.17
C ALA A 807 0.54 20.71 -50.17
N VAL A 808 -0.05 20.87 -48.99
CA VAL A 808 -1.28 21.66 -48.78
C VAL A 808 -1.05 22.93 -47.98
N GLY A 809 0.08 23.04 -47.27
CA GLY A 809 0.47 24.27 -46.61
C GLY A 809 1.92 24.28 -46.13
N ILE A 810 2.38 25.46 -45.69
CA ILE A 810 3.74 25.71 -45.21
C ILE A 810 3.63 26.41 -43.86
N ILE A 811 4.41 25.97 -42.87
CA ILE A 811 4.59 26.66 -41.59
C ILE A 811 5.99 27.29 -41.63
N LYS A 812 6.03 28.62 -41.53
CA LYS A 812 7.27 29.39 -41.51
C LYS A 812 7.96 29.26 -40.16
N ASN A 813 9.24 28.91 -40.19
CA ASN A 813 10.10 28.80 -39.01
C ASN A 813 10.87 30.08 -38.71
#